data_AF-A0A834W1Z5-F1
#
_entry.id   AF-A0A834W1Z5-F1
#
_cell.length_a   1.000
_cell.length_b   1.000
_cell.length_c   1.000
_cell.angle_alpha   90.00
_cell.angle_beta   90.00
_cell.angle_gamma   90.00
#
_symmetry.space_group_name_H-M   'P 1'
#
loop_
_entity.id
_entity.type
_entity.pdbx_description
1 polymer ?
#
loop_
_entity_poly.entity_id
_entity_poly.type
_entity_poly.pdbx_seq_one_letter_code
_entity_poly.pdbx_strand_id
1 'polypeptide(L)'
;MIEKSKEGGLDTIETYVFWNAHEPVRGHYDFTGNNDLIRFLKTIQQKGLYAVLRIGPYVCAEWHYGGIPVWVHNLPGVEIRTANKVFMNEMQNFTTLIVNMIKEEKLFASQGGPIIIAQIENEYGNVMAPYGDAGKAYIDWCAKMAGSLDIGVPWIMCQQSDAPPPMNWGGRQPHRTPEDIAYAVARFYQTGGTFQNYYMYHGGTNFGRTAGGPYITTSYDYDAPLDEYGNIAQPKWGHLKQLHKTLKSMEKSLTYGNVSQIDLGNSVNATVYATNESSSCFLSNTNTSSDATVTFRGKQFTVPAWSVSLLPDCQNEQYNTAKVNVQTSVMVHRPNKAEEQPKSLKWVWKAENINDALHAKSHFLLSANTLFDQKFVTSDSTDYLWYITKLHLDKKDPIWSDDMSLRINGCGHVIYAFVNGQHIGSHWPTNGNPDNYEIKIKLKQGNNIISLLSVTVGLQNYGAFYDKGPSGLVGPIEVIGRKGDETIIKDLSSHKWSYKIGLDGWKNNLFNENSTSKWVSHQLPTNKSFTWYKTTFKAPLGNDPVVVNLEGMGKGYGWVNGHNIGRYWPSFLAEEDGCSDAPCDYRGQYSSTKCVSNCGKPTQTWYHVPRSFLRDDGNTLVLFEEIGGNPFYVNFQTVNVGSICGNAYENNTLELSCHGTSISAIKFASFGNPQGLCGAFSKGTCESINNALSVLQKACVRKETCSIDVSEKTFGSTSCGDIAKRLAVEAVFVAVAITSLHDPLAAADDETASFRQTALAAATTSSSSLVGNSRSVVGVLLDALDLLRIGFGLADMFWAFIIGPEPAVCELLGLVVR
;
A
#
# COMPACT_ATOMS: atom_id res chain seq x y z
N MET A 1 13.04 0.48 4.31
CA MET A 1 11.99 1.48 4.66
C MET A 1 12.51 2.47 5.70
N ILE A 2 12.83 2.05 6.94
CA ILE A 2 13.40 2.94 7.99
C ILE A 2 14.60 3.77 7.49
N GLU A 3 15.51 3.15 6.72
CA GLU A 3 16.64 3.86 6.10
C GLU A 3 16.20 4.96 5.13
N LYS A 4 15.23 4.69 4.26
CA LYS A 4 14.64 5.69 3.34
C LYS A 4 13.94 6.81 4.12
N SER A 5 13.34 6.51 5.28
CA SER A 5 12.76 7.52 6.17
C SER A 5 13.83 8.46 6.76
N LYS A 6 14.96 7.90 7.22
CA LYS A 6 16.11 8.69 7.68
C LYS A 6 16.67 9.55 6.55
N GLU A 7 16.88 8.97 5.37
CA GLU A 7 17.35 9.69 4.18
C GLU A 7 16.38 10.79 3.74
N GLY A 8 15.09 10.63 4.03
CA GLY A 8 14.04 11.61 3.82
C GLY A 8 14.04 12.76 4.83
N GLY A 9 14.92 12.72 5.83
CA GLY A 9 15.09 13.77 6.84
C GLY A 9 14.18 13.62 8.06
N LEU A 10 13.60 12.44 8.31
CA LEU A 10 12.89 12.19 9.57
C LEU A 10 13.89 12.00 10.72
N ASP A 11 13.51 12.49 11.91
CA ASP A 11 14.22 12.20 13.16
C ASP A 11 13.57 11.04 13.94
N THR A 12 12.28 10.80 13.71
CA THR A 12 11.47 9.85 14.46
C THR A 12 10.69 8.92 13.54
N ILE A 13 10.39 7.71 14.02
CA ILE A 13 9.39 6.80 13.45
C ILE A 13 8.27 6.64 14.46
N GLU A 14 7.05 6.98 14.06
CA GLU A 14 5.86 6.75 14.88
C GLU A 14 5.17 5.45 14.46
N THR A 15 4.70 4.67 15.43
CA THR A 15 3.94 3.44 15.15
C THR A 15 2.90 3.15 16.24
N TYR A 16 1.80 2.51 15.84
CA TYR A 16 0.84 1.93 16.77
C TYR A 16 1.28 0.56 17.27
N VAL A 17 0.65 0.10 18.36
CA VAL A 17 0.70 -1.30 18.80
C VAL A 17 -0.67 -1.93 18.61
N PHE A 18 -0.76 -3.00 17.81
CA PHE A 18 -2.04 -3.61 17.42
C PHE A 18 -2.41 -4.76 18.35
N TRP A 19 -3.21 -4.49 19.38
CA TRP A 19 -3.56 -5.49 20.41
C TRP A 19 -4.19 -6.76 19.84
N ASN A 20 -5.13 -6.65 18.91
CA ASN A 20 -5.77 -7.80 18.25
C ASN A 20 -4.78 -8.70 17.50
N ALA A 21 -3.70 -8.16 16.94
CA ALA A 21 -2.66 -8.93 16.26
C ALA A 21 -1.71 -9.59 17.27
N HIS A 22 -1.42 -8.89 18.38
CA HIS A 22 -0.54 -9.39 19.44
C HIS A 22 -1.23 -10.36 20.41
N GLU A 23 -2.56 -10.34 20.54
CA GLU A 23 -3.33 -11.25 21.40
C GLU A 23 -4.57 -11.79 20.66
N PRO A 24 -4.37 -12.58 19.59
CA PRO A 24 -5.48 -13.10 18.78
C PRO A 24 -6.41 -14.01 19.57
N VAL A 25 -5.88 -14.68 20.60
CA VAL A 25 -6.64 -15.46 21.58
C VAL A 25 -6.24 -14.96 22.97
N ARG A 26 -7.23 -14.72 23.83
CA ARG A 26 -7.02 -14.22 25.20
C ARG A 26 -5.95 -15.04 25.94
N GLY A 27 -4.92 -14.38 26.46
CA GLY A 27 -3.78 -14.95 27.17
C GLY A 27 -2.71 -15.58 26.28
N HIS A 28 -2.87 -15.57 24.95
CA HIS A 28 -1.89 -16.11 24.00
C HIS A 28 -1.34 -15.00 23.12
N TYR A 29 -0.12 -14.59 23.42
CA TYR A 29 0.54 -13.50 22.72
C TYR A 29 1.37 -13.95 21.52
N ASP A 30 1.36 -13.16 20.44
CA ASP A 30 2.23 -13.31 19.27
C ASP A 30 3.07 -12.05 19.04
N PHE A 31 4.38 -12.20 19.21
CA PHE A 31 5.39 -11.18 18.90
C PHE A 31 6.41 -11.71 17.89
N THR A 32 5.99 -12.59 16.98
CA THR A 32 6.86 -13.20 15.97
C THR A 32 6.66 -12.59 14.59
N GLY A 33 7.63 -12.77 13.68
CA GLY A 33 7.50 -12.36 12.28
C GLY A 33 7.25 -10.86 12.10
N ASN A 34 6.08 -10.52 11.55
CA ASN A 34 5.65 -9.11 11.37
C ASN A 34 5.17 -8.47 12.67
N ASN A 35 4.80 -9.27 13.68
CA ASN A 35 4.36 -8.81 15.00
C ASN A 35 5.54 -8.63 15.97
N ASP A 36 6.78 -8.77 15.52
CA ASP A 36 7.97 -8.58 16.36
C ASP A 36 8.27 -7.07 16.57
N LEU A 37 7.54 -6.50 17.54
CA LEU A 37 7.63 -5.09 17.93
C LEU A 37 9.04 -4.71 18.43
N ILE A 38 9.69 -5.60 19.20
CA ILE A 38 11.01 -5.34 19.77
C ILE A 38 12.07 -5.26 18.65
N ARG A 39 12.03 -6.18 17.67
CA ARG A 39 12.90 -6.12 16.51
C ARG A 39 12.69 -4.83 15.72
N PHE A 40 11.44 -4.40 15.53
CA PHE A 40 11.14 -3.15 14.84
C PHE A 40 11.75 -1.94 15.56
N LEU A 41 11.54 -1.81 16.86
CA LEU A 41 12.09 -0.72 17.69
C LEU A 41 13.63 -0.73 17.74
N LYS A 42 14.25 -1.91 17.89
CA LYS A 42 15.71 -2.06 17.79
C LYS A 42 16.23 -1.65 16.41
N THR A 43 15.50 -1.93 15.34
CA THR A 43 15.90 -1.52 13.98
C THR A 43 15.86 0.00 13.82
N ILE A 44 14.86 0.68 14.42
CA ILE A 44 14.81 2.16 14.47
C ILE A 44 16.05 2.70 15.18
N GLN A 45 16.39 2.16 16.36
CA GLN A 45 17.57 2.56 17.13
C GLN A 45 18.87 2.33 16.35
N GLN A 46 19.02 1.17 15.70
CA GLN A 46 20.21 0.83 14.89
C GLN A 46 20.42 1.81 13.73
N LYS A 47 19.33 2.33 13.16
CA LYS A 47 19.41 3.38 12.12
C LYS A 47 19.59 4.78 12.71
N GLY A 48 19.63 4.93 14.03
CA GLY A 48 19.89 6.20 14.71
C GLY A 48 18.72 7.18 14.62
N LEU A 49 17.49 6.65 14.57
CA LEU A 49 16.26 7.42 14.68
C LEU A 49 15.66 7.22 16.07
N TYR A 50 14.83 8.16 16.51
CA TYR A 50 13.97 7.98 17.67
C TYR A 50 12.65 7.29 17.28
N ALA A 51 11.89 6.87 18.30
CA ALA A 51 10.58 6.27 18.13
C ALA A 51 9.52 7.03 18.93
N VAL A 52 8.31 7.13 18.36
CA VAL A 52 7.09 7.48 19.08
C VAL A 52 6.19 6.25 19.10
N LEU A 53 5.95 5.71 20.28
CA LEU A 53 5.19 4.47 20.44
C LEU A 53 3.76 4.75 20.89
N ARG A 54 2.82 4.62 19.97
CA ARG A 54 1.39 4.80 20.26
C ARG A 54 0.78 3.47 20.69
N ILE A 55 0.86 3.20 21.99
CA ILE A 55 0.46 1.90 22.55
C ILE A 55 -1.05 1.68 22.42
N GLY A 56 -1.86 2.75 22.49
CA GLY A 56 -3.32 2.65 22.41
C GLY A 56 -3.93 2.23 23.76
N PRO A 57 -4.56 1.04 23.88
CA PRO A 57 -4.58 -0.05 22.92
C PRO A 57 -5.74 0.02 21.90
N TYR A 58 -6.67 0.96 22.08
CA TYR A 58 -7.47 1.44 20.94
C TYR A 58 -6.59 2.36 20.08
N VAL A 59 -6.54 2.09 18.78
CA VAL A 59 -5.65 2.78 17.83
C VAL A 59 -6.38 3.43 16.65
N CYS A 60 -7.66 3.13 16.43
CA CYS A 60 -8.37 3.46 15.19
C CYS A 60 -7.66 2.87 13.96
N ALA A 61 -6.71 3.62 13.40
CA ALA A 61 -5.73 3.25 12.38
C ALA A 61 -6.31 2.64 11.09
N GLU A 62 -7.61 2.83 10.83
CA GLU A 62 -8.36 2.05 9.83
C GLU A 62 -8.13 0.53 9.95
N TRP A 63 -7.84 0.12 11.18
CA TRP A 63 -7.50 -1.21 11.56
C TRP A 63 -8.70 -1.90 12.20
N HIS A 64 -8.81 -3.19 11.94
CA HIS A 64 -9.90 -4.06 12.28
C HIS A 64 -10.27 -3.89 13.76
N TYR A 65 -11.53 -3.52 14.01
CA TYR A 65 -12.08 -3.32 15.35
C TYR A 65 -11.32 -2.28 16.21
N GLY A 66 -10.62 -1.34 15.57
CA GLY A 66 -9.83 -0.28 16.21
C GLY A 66 -8.60 -0.81 16.94
N GLY A 67 -8.13 -2.02 16.59
CA GLY A 67 -7.02 -2.71 17.24
C GLY A 67 -7.41 -3.53 18.46
N ILE A 68 -8.65 -3.48 18.92
CA ILE A 68 -9.10 -4.27 20.08
C ILE A 68 -9.38 -5.72 19.63
N PRO A 69 -8.94 -6.75 20.37
CA PRO A 69 -9.31 -8.13 20.07
C PRO A 69 -10.82 -8.35 20.22
N VAL A 70 -11.45 -9.01 19.25
CA VAL A 70 -12.92 -9.21 19.26
C VAL A 70 -13.38 -10.10 20.42
N TRP A 71 -12.51 -10.94 20.98
CA TRP A 71 -12.85 -11.71 22.19
C TRP A 71 -13.14 -10.81 23.41
N VAL A 72 -12.65 -9.56 23.44
CA VAL A 72 -12.96 -8.58 24.50
C VAL A 72 -14.45 -8.27 24.50
N HIS A 73 -15.07 -8.13 23.32
CA HIS A 73 -16.52 -7.88 23.16
C HIS A 73 -17.39 -8.96 23.82
N ASN A 74 -16.90 -10.20 23.85
CA ASN A 74 -17.64 -11.34 24.38
C ASN A 74 -17.47 -11.53 25.90
N LEU A 75 -16.71 -10.65 26.57
CA LEU A 75 -16.54 -10.72 28.02
C LEU A 75 -17.83 -10.30 28.76
N PRO A 76 -18.27 -11.06 29.77
CA PRO A 76 -19.46 -10.71 30.55
C PRO A 76 -19.35 -9.32 31.19
N GLY A 77 -20.31 -8.43 30.92
CA GLY A 77 -20.40 -7.10 31.52
C GLY A 77 -19.37 -6.09 31.01
N VAL A 78 -18.68 -6.38 29.91
CA VAL A 78 -17.73 -5.44 29.30
C VAL A 78 -18.47 -4.25 28.66
N GLU A 79 -17.88 -3.07 28.80
CA GLU A 79 -18.20 -1.91 27.97
C GLU A 79 -16.88 -1.28 27.55
N ILE A 80 -16.67 -1.18 26.24
CA ILE A 80 -15.38 -0.78 25.67
C ILE A 80 -15.22 0.75 25.71
N ARG A 81 -14.01 1.20 26.04
CA ARG A 81 -13.60 2.62 26.09
C ARG A 81 -14.49 3.49 26.98
N THR A 82 -14.87 2.96 28.14
CA THR A 82 -15.58 3.70 29.20
C THR A 82 -15.11 3.22 30.57
N ALA A 83 -15.60 3.84 31.65
CA ALA A 83 -15.28 3.48 33.02
C ALA A 83 -15.92 2.13 33.41
N ASN A 84 -15.36 1.05 32.88
CA ASN A 84 -15.80 -0.31 33.06
C ASN A 84 -14.63 -1.18 33.52
N LYS A 85 -14.76 -1.79 34.71
CA LYS A 85 -13.67 -2.55 35.34
C LYS A 85 -13.17 -3.71 34.48
N VAL A 86 -14.05 -4.37 33.72
CA VAL A 86 -13.66 -5.50 32.86
C VAL A 86 -12.73 -5.01 31.76
N PHE A 87 -13.15 -3.99 31.01
CA PHE A 87 -12.35 -3.41 29.94
C PHE A 87 -11.04 -2.79 30.45
N MET A 88 -11.13 -1.99 31.52
CA MET A 88 -9.96 -1.31 32.11
C MET A 88 -8.90 -2.30 32.60
N ASN A 89 -9.30 -3.44 33.17
CA ASN A 89 -8.36 -4.48 33.58
C ASN A 89 -7.63 -5.11 32.39
N GLU A 90 -8.35 -5.47 31.32
CA GLU A 90 -7.73 -6.04 30.11
C GLU A 90 -6.81 -5.02 29.41
N MET A 91 -7.24 -3.76 29.29
CA MET A 91 -6.42 -2.67 28.77
C MET A 91 -5.15 -2.47 29.60
N GLN A 92 -5.26 -2.49 30.94
CA GLN A 92 -4.11 -2.35 31.83
C GLN A 92 -3.16 -3.53 31.69
N ASN A 93 -3.67 -4.77 31.59
CA ASN A 93 -2.85 -5.96 31.41
C ASN A 93 -2.01 -5.87 30.14
N PHE A 94 -2.65 -5.57 29.00
CA PHE A 94 -1.94 -5.47 27.72
C PHE A 94 -0.96 -4.28 27.70
N THR A 95 -1.37 -3.11 28.18
CA THR A 95 -0.48 -1.93 28.24
C THR A 95 0.72 -2.19 29.12
N THR A 96 0.53 -2.82 30.28
CA THR A 96 1.61 -3.17 31.21
C THR A 96 2.55 -4.20 30.60
N LEU A 97 2.03 -5.21 29.89
CA LEU A 97 2.85 -6.19 29.16
C LEU A 97 3.77 -5.50 28.15
N ILE A 98 3.21 -4.64 27.29
CA ILE A 98 3.98 -3.91 26.27
C ILE A 98 5.06 -3.05 26.93
N VAL A 99 4.71 -2.28 27.97
CA VAL A 99 5.68 -1.44 28.69
C VAL A 99 6.77 -2.27 29.35
N ASN A 100 6.45 -3.40 29.96
CA ASN A 100 7.44 -4.27 30.60
C ASN A 100 8.42 -4.85 29.58
N MET A 101 7.93 -5.36 28.44
CA MET A 101 8.78 -5.85 27.36
C MET A 101 9.75 -4.77 26.86
N ILE A 102 9.29 -3.53 26.73
CA ILE A 102 10.11 -2.39 26.30
C ILE A 102 11.14 -2.02 27.36
N LYS A 103 10.76 -2.03 28.65
CA LYS A 103 11.66 -1.74 29.77
C LYS A 103 12.76 -2.78 29.92
N GLU A 104 12.41 -4.06 29.78
CA GLU A 104 13.34 -5.19 29.82
C GLU A 104 14.42 -5.04 28.74
N GLU A 105 14.01 -4.60 27.56
CA GLU A 105 14.90 -4.34 26.41
C GLU A 105 15.55 -2.95 26.42
N LYS A 106 15.30 -2.14 27.47
CA LYS A 106 15.84 -0.80 27.66
C LYS A 106 15.57 0.15 26.49
N LEU A 107 14.37 0.07 25.93
CA LEU A 107 14.01 0.78 24.70
C LEU A 107 13.41 2.18 24.94
N PHE A 108 13.13 2.58 26.18
CA PHE A 108 12.82 3.97 26.50
C PHE A 108 14.09 4.84 26.51
N ALA A 109 13.99 6.09 26.05
CA ALA A 109 15.13 7.02 25.99
C ALA A 109 15.77 7.28 27.36
N SER A 110 14.98 7.25 28.44
CA SER A 110 15.46 7.27 29.83
C SER A 110 16.41 6.12 30.18
N GLN A 111 16.36 5.02 29.43
CA GLN A 111 17.21 3.82 29.56
C GLN A 111 18.27 3.71 28.44
N GLY A 112 18.38 4.71 27.56
CA GLY A 112 19.28 4.72 26.40
C GLY A 112 18.66 4.17 25.09
N GLY A 113 17.37 3.88 25.09
CA GLY A 113 16.62 3.40 23.93
C GLY A 113 16.11 4.49 22.99
N PRO A 114 15.46 4.11 21.87
CA PRO A 114 14.98 5.08 20.88
C PRO A 114 13.65 5.76 21.24
N ILE A 115 12.83 5.22 22.15
CA ILE A 115 11.47 5.73 22.38
C ILE A 115 11.51 7.00 23.22
N ILE A 116 11.11 8.13 22.61
CA ILE A 116 11.12 9.45 23.25
C ILE A 116 9.73 9.92 23.68
N ILE A 117 8.66 9.36 23.12
CA ILE A 117 7.27 9.68 23.44
C ILE A 117 6.44 8.39 23.37
N ALA A 118 5.51 8.22 24.31
CA ALA A 118 4.49 7.18 24.24
C ALA A 118 3.07 7.79 24.21
N GLN A 119 2.12 7.11 23.58
CA GLN A 119 0.70 7.53 23.60
C GLN A 119 -0.17 6.47 24.26
N ILE A 120 -1.09 6.93 25.11
CA ILE A 120 -2.21 6.15 25.65
C ILE A 120 -3.53 6.64 25.02
N GLU A 121 -4.43 5.71 24.73
CA GLU A 121 -5.64 5.95 23.92
C GLU A 121 -5.33 6.52 22.51
N ASN A 122 -6.39 6.79 21.75
CA ASN A 122 -6.37 7.44 20.46
C ASN A 122 -7.69 8.21 20.24
N GLU A 123 -7.59 9.54 20.06
CA GLU A 123 -8.70 10.40 19.63
C GLU A 123 -9.96 10.35 20.52
N TYR A 124 -9.81 9.97 21.79
CA TYR A 124 -10.95 9.82 22.70
C TYR A 124 -11.74 11.12 22.88
N GLY A 125 -11.06 12.28 22.81
CA GLY A 125 -11.69 13.59 22.90
C GLY A 125 -12.82 13.81 21.86
N ASN A 126 -12.73 13.17 20.69
CA ASN A 126 -13.76 13.25 19.65
C ASN A 126 -15.05 12.48 20.02
N VAL A 127 -14.92 11.42 20.82
CA VAL A 127 -16.00 10.46 21.10
C VAL A 127 -16.44 10.46 22.55
N MET A 128 -15.80 11.25 23.42
CA MET A 128 -16.05 11.24 24.87
C MET A 128 -17.47 11.70 25.24
N ALA A 129 -18.03 12.68 24.52
CA ALA A 129 -19.28 13.33 24.93
C ALA A 129 -20.47 12.34 25.11
N PRO A 130 -20.73 11.38 24.19
CA PRO A 130 -21.75 10.35 24.38
C PRO A 130 -21.57 9.44 25.60
N TYR A 131 -20.35 9.29 26.15
CA TYR A 131 -20.09 8.48 27.35
C TYR A 131 -20.35 9.23 28.67
N GLY A 132 -20.63 10.54 28.62
CA GLY A 132 -20.91 11.35 29.80
C GLY A 132 -19.79 11.32 30.85
N ASP A 133 -20.17 11.28 32.13
CA ASP A 133 -19.19 11.30 33.23
C ASP A 133 -18.35 10.01 33.31
N ALA A 134 -18.86 8.89 32.81
CA ALA A 134 -18.09 7.65 32.71
C ALA A 134 -16.91 7.79 31.73
N GLY A 135 -17.10 8.54 30.64
CA GLY A 135 -16.02 8.83 29.69
C GLY A 135 -14.91 9.70 30.31
N LYS A 136 -15.28 10.72 31.09
CA LYS A 136 -14.31 11.53 31.84
C LYS A 136 -13.54 10.70 32.87
N ALA A 137 -14.25 9.87 33.65
CA ALA A 137 -13.63 9.00 34.63
C ALA A 137 -12.65 7.99 33.98
N TYR A 138 -13.00 7.48 32.80
CA TYR A 138 -12.13 6.61 32.01
C TYR A 138 -10.87 7.32 31.53
N ILE A 139 -10.99 8.51 30.94
CA ILE A 139 -9.80 9.21 30.40
C ILE A 139 -8.85 9.66 31.52
N ASP A 140 -9.39 10.10 32.66
CA ASP A 140 -8.61 10.38 33.87
C ASP A 140 -7.90 9.13 34.39
N TRP A 141 -8.55 7.97 34.34
CA TRP A 141 -7.93 6.70 34.70
C TRP A 141 -6.84 6.30 33.70
N CYS A 142 -7.04 6.47 32.39
CA CYS A 142 -6.02 6.16 31.38
C CYS A 142 -4.74 6.96 31.64
N ALA A 143 -4.86 8.27 31.91
CA ALA A 143 -3.73 9.12 32.23
C ALA A 143 -3.02 8.68 33.52
N LYS A 144 -3.77 8.34 34.58
CA LYS A 144 -3.20 7.84 35.86
C LYS A 144 -2.51 6.48 35.69
N MET A 145 -3.13 5.56 34.97
CA MET A 145 -2.60 4.22 34.70
C MET A 145 -1.30 4.34 33.90
N ALA A 146 -1.29 5.08 32.79
CA ALA A 146 -0.10 5.34 31.99
C ALA A 146 1.03 6.01 32.81
N GLY A 147 0.69 7.04 33.60
CA GLY A 147 1.64 7.71 34.50
C GLY A 147 2.24 6.78 35.55
N SER A 148 1.45 5.85 36.10
CA SER A 148 1.92 4.89 37.11
C SER A 148 2.92 3.87 36.59
N LEU A 149 2.98 3.67 35.26
CA LEU A 149 3.94 2.76 34.63
C LEU A 149 5.36 3.31 34.60
N ASP A 150 5.57 4.60 34.93
CA ASP A 150 6.88 5.25 35.09
C ASP A 150 7.89 4.90 33.99
N ILE A 151 7.58 5.30 32.75
CA ILE A 151 8.41 4.99 31.57
C ILE A 151 9.59 5.95 31.38
N GLY A 152 9.68 7.00 32.21
CA GLY A 152 10.76 8.00 32.17
C GLY A 152 10.77 8.90 30.91
N VAL A 153 9.72 8.85 30.08
CA VAL A 153 9.52 9.72 28.91
C VAL A 153 8.08 10.25 28.89
N PRO A 154 7.79 11.35 28.18
CA PRO A 154 6.44 11.93 28.13
C PRO A 154 5.39 10.97 27.55
N TRP A 155 4.19 11.02 28.16
CA TRP A 155 2.97 10.48 27.58
C TRP A 155 2.18 11.57 26.84
N ILE A 156 1.59 11.23 25.70
CA ILE A 156 0.67 12.09 24.95
C ILE A 156 -0.69 11.41 24.76
N MET A 157 -1.68 12.20 24.35
CA MET A 157 -3.00 11.76 23.88
C MET A 157 -3.39 12.66 22.71
N CYS A 158 -3.81 12.08 21.59
CA CYS A 158 -4.14 12.83 20.38
C CYS A 158 -5.64 13.11 20.26
N GLN A 159 -5.99 14.12 19.46
CA GLN A 159 -7.35 14.40 19.02
C GLN A 159 -7.29 14.99 17.60
N GLN A 160 -7.97 14.36 16.64
CA GLN A 160 -8.04 14.79 15.24
C GLN A 160 -9.44 14.55 14.70
N SER A 161 -10.16 15.59 14.27
CA SER A 161 -11.55 15.46 13.80
C SER A 161 -11.68 15.18 12.29
N ASP A 162 -10.61 15.36 11.53
CA ASP A 162 -10.59 15.44 10.07
C ASP A 162 -9.38 14.70 9.45
N ALA A 163 -9.00 13.55 10.02
CA ALA A 163 -7.98 12.70 9.43
C ALA A 163 -8.38 12.29 7.99
N PRO A 164 -7.47 12.36 7.00
CA PRO A 164 -7.74 11.85 5.66
C PRO A 164 -8.10 10.35 5.70
N PRO A 165 -9.02 9.85 4.87
CA PRO A 165 -9.32 8.43 4.80
C PRO A 165 -8.32 7.67 3.91
N PRO A 166 -8.08 6.38 4.15
CA PRO A 166 -7.41 5.50 3.19
C PRO A 166 -8.34 5.15 2.02
N MET A 167 -7.87 4.26 1.15
CA MET A 167 -8.73 3.63 0.14
C MET A 167 -9.76 2.69 0.79
N ASN A 168 -11.01 2.83 0.35
CA ASN A 168 -12.12 1.98 0.74
C ASN A 168 -12.69 1.27 -0.49
N TRP A 169 -13.16 0.03 -0.35
CA TRP A 169 -13.84 -0.69 -1.42
C TRP A 169 -15.03 0.12 -1.95
N GLY A 170 -15.08 0.33 -3.27
CA GLY A 170 -16.06 1.19 -3.93
C GLY A 170 -15.74 2.69 -3.88
N GLY A 171 -14.77 3.10 -3.06
CA GLY A 171 -14.33 4.48 -2.94
C GLY A 171 -13.40 4.91 -4.07
N ARG A 172 -13.38 6.22 -4.32
CA ARG A 172 -12.38 6.88 -5.16
C ARG A 172 -11.03 6.88 -4.44
N GLN A 173 -9.93 7.02 -5.18
CA GLN A 173 -8.60 7.06 -4.59
C GLN A 173 -8.23 8.51 -4.22
N PRO A 174 -8.22 8.89 -2.93
CA PRO A 174 -7.80 10.21 -2.51
C PRO A 174 -6.28 10.36 -2.67
N HIS A 175 -5.85 11.57 -3.02
CA HIS A 175 -4.45 11.96 -3.00
C HIS A 175 -4.30 13.35 -2.38
N ARG A 176 -3.11 13.70 -1.92
CA ARG A 176 -2.79 15.03 -1.36
C ARG A 176 -1.49 15.53 -1.96
N THR A 177 -1.54 16.70 -2.58
CA THR A 177 -0.40 17.23 -3.32
C THR A 177 0.78 17.53 -2.39
N PRO A 178 2.02 17.33 -2.83
CA PRO A 178 3.19 17.57 -2.00
C PRO A 178 3.34 19.04 -1.59
N GLU A 179 2.87 19.97 -2.42
CA GLU A 179 2.88 21.40 -2.14
C GLU A 179 1.98 21.75 -0.95
N ASP A 180 0.77 21.20 -0.88
CA ASP A 180 -0.16 21.44 0.23
C ASP A 180 0.35 20.79 1.54
N ILE A 181 0.92 19.59 1.47
CA ILE A 181 1.55 18.96 2.65
C ILE A 181 2.70 19.83 3.15
N ALA A 182 3.59 20.27 2.25
CA ALA A 182 4.69 21.15 2.60
C ALA A 182 4.22 22.48 3.18
N TYR A 183 3.15 23.07 2.60
CA TYR A 183 2.51 24.28 3.12
C TYR A 183 2.01 24.07 4.55
N ALA A 184 1.25 23.01 4.80
CA ALA A 184 0.71 22.70 6.13
C ALA A 184 1.83 22.52 7.17
N VAL A 185 2.89 21.78 6.83
CA VAL A 185 4.04 21.56 7.73
C VAL A 185 4.82 22.86 7.97
N ALA A 186 5.12 23.63 6.92
CA ALA A 186 5.82 24.91 7.06
C ALA A 186 5.00 25.92 7.90
N ARG A 187 3.68 25.98 7.69
CA ARG A 187 2.77 26.80 8.50
C ARG A 187 2.77 26.38 9.96
N PHE A 188 2.77 25.08 10.25
CA PHE A 188 2.82 24.55 11.62
C PHE A 188 4.08 25.03 12.36
N TYR A 189 5.26 24.86 11.75
CA TYR A 189 6.52 25.34 12.34
C TYR A 189 6.60 26.88 12.40
N GLN A 190 6.07 27.58 11.39
CA GLN A 190 5.97 29.04 11.41
C GLN A 190 5.21 29.54 12.64
N THR A 191 4.14 28.85 13.06
CA THR A 191 3.30 29.22 14.21
C THR A 191 3.74 28.62 15.54
N GLY A 192 4.98 28.13 15.65
CA GLY A 192 5.56 27.63 16.90
C GLY A 192 5.35 26.14 17.17
N GLY A 193 4.89 25.37 16.18
CA GLY A 193 4.87 23.91 16.26
C GLY A 193 6.29 23.33 16.36
N THR A 194 6.46 22.27 17.15
CA THR A 194 7.78 21.69 17.47
C THR A 194 7.90 20.20 17.19
N PHE A 195 6.77 19.52 16.97
CA PHE A 195 6.73 18.10 16.65
C PHE A 195 5.63 17.85 15.60
N GLN A 196 6.01 17.32 14.44
CA GLN A 196 5.09 16.95 13.37
C GLN A 196 5.38 15.52 12.92
N ASN A 197 4.34 14.72 12.78
CA ASN A 197 4.42 13.36 12.25
C ASN A 197 3.56 13.23 10.98
N TYR A 198 4.03 12.45 10.02
CA TYR A 198 3.29 12.14 8.79
C TYR A 198 2.48 10.86 8.99
N TYR A 199 1.16 10.98 8.99
CA TYR A 199 0.25 9.85 8.92
C TYR A 199 -0.32 9.73 7.49
N MET A 200 0.19 8.85 6.61
CA MET A 200 1.31 7.91 6.79
C MET A 200 2.59 8.38 6.09
N TYR A 201 3.76 8.03 6.65
CA TYR A 201 5.03 8.13 5.93
C TYR A 201 5.28 6.92 5.03
N HIS A 202 4.89 5.74 5.50
CA HIS A 202 4.70 4.51 4.74
C HIS A 202 3.45 3.83 5.29
N GLY A 203 2.41 3.67 4.48
CA GLY A 203 1.18 3.01 4.93
C GLY A 203 1.22 1.49 4.77
N GLY A 204 1.63 1.00 3.59
CA GLY A 204 1.87 -0.43 3.36
C GLY A 204 0.61 -1.22 2.97
N THR A 205 0.48 -2.44 3.47
CA THR A 205 -0.57 -3.40 3.06
C THR A 205 -1.25 -4.04 4.28
N ASN A 206 -2.58 -4.07 4.26
CA ASN A 206 -3.44 -4.79 5.19
C ASN A 206 -3.44 -6.30 4.89
N PHE A 207 -2.34 -6.99 5.20
CA PHE A 207 -2.24 -8.44 5.00
C PHE A 207 -3.24 -9.24 5.83
N GLY A 208 -3.56 -10.45 5.38
CA GLY A 208 -4.47 -11.33 6.11
C GLY A 208 -5.91 -10.83 6.13
N ARG A 209 -6.61 -11.06 7.25
CA ARG A 209 -8.03 -10.70 7.40
C ARG A 209 -8.34 -9.81 8.61
N THR A 210 -7.42 -9.73 9.57
CA THR A 210 -7.56 -9.00 10.83
C THR A 210 -6.85 -7.64 10.83
N ALA A 211 -6.41 -7.16 9.66
CA ALA A 211 -5.74 -5.88 9.47
C ALA A 211 -6.72 -4.74 9.14
N GLY A 212 -7.11 -4.52 7.89
CA GLY A 212 -8.01 -3.41 7.53
C GLY A 212 -9.48 -3.64 7.91
N GLY A 213 -10.20 -2.59 8.33
CA GLY A 213 -11.66 -2.66 8.48
C GLY A 213 -12.34 -1.39 9.03
N PRO A 214 -13.66 -1.23 8.79
CA PRO A 214 -14.50 -1.99 7.84
C PRO A 214 -14.37 -1.39 6.43
N TYR A 215 -14.54 -2.22 5.39
CA TYR A 215 -14.46 -1.81 3.97
C TYR A 215 -13.15 -1.16 3.51
N ILE A 216 -12.12 -1.11 4.36
CA ILE A 216 -10.77 -0.69 3.98
C ILE A 216 -10.21 -1.69 2.97
N THR A 217 -9.55 -1.19 1.93
CA THR A 217 -8.91 -2.06 0.94
C THR A 217 -7.69 -2.77 1.52
N THR A 218 -7.17 -3.74 0.77
CA THR A 218 -5.94 -4.43 1.17
C THR A 218 -4.73 -3.52 1.04
N SER A 219 -4.72 -2.61 0.07
CA SER A 219 -3.71 -1.56 0.00
C SER A 219 -3.97 -0.49 1.07
N TYR A 220 -2.94 -0.13 1.81
CA TYR A 220 -2.95 1.01 2.73
C TYR A 220 -1.94 2.07 2.27
N ASP A 221 -1.79 2.26 0.95
CA ASP A 221 -0.79 3.16 0.35
C ASP A 221 -0.81 4.59 0.91
N TYR A 222 -2.01 5.14 1.11
CA TYR A 222 -2.25 6.46 1.72
C TYR A 222 -1.70 7.66 0.93
N ASP A 223 -1.26 7.45 -0.32
CA ASP A 223 -0.49 8.46 -1.07
C ASP A 223 0.72 8.94 -0.23
N ALA A 224 1.37 8.00 0.45
CA ALA A 224 2.45 8.26 1.38
C ALA A 224 3.77 8.57 0.65
N PRO A 225 4.72 9.30 1.30
CA PRO A 225 6.07 9.52 0.77
C PRO A 225 6.82 8.23 0.39
N LEU A 226 6.54 7.13 1.07
CA LEU A 226 6.92 5.79 0.62
C LEU A 226 5.66 5.01 0.26
N ASP A 227 5.55 4.57 -1.00
CA ASP A 227 4.36 3.86 -1.51
C ASP A 227 4.11 2.53 -0.77
N GLU A 228 2.99 1.88 -1.04
CA GLU A 228 2.62 0.57 -0.49
C GLU A 228 3.76 -0.46 -0.53
N TYR A 229 4.59 -0.40 -1.57
CA TYR A 229 5.66 -1.36 -1.84
C TYR A 229 7.01 -0.93 -1.25
N GLY A 230 7.07 0.24 -0.61
CA GLY A 230 8.26 0.82 -0.01
C GLY A 230 9.18 1.53 -1.01
N ASN A 231 8.72 1.85 -2.22
CA ASN A 231 9.41 2.73 -3.16
C ASN A 231 9.32 4.20 -2.72
N ILE A 232 10.19 5.05 -3.25
CA ILE A 232 10.16 6.48 -2.99
C ILE A 232 9.09 7.12 -3.90
N ALA A 233 8.02 7.66 -3.31
CA ALA A 233 6.96 8.33 -4.04
C ALA A 233 7.38 9.77 -4.38
N GLN A 234 7.96 9.93 -5.57
CA GLN A 234 8.36 11.23 -6.09
C GLN A 234 7.21 11.93 -6.82
N PRO A 235 7.04 13.26 -6.67
CA PRO A 235 7.99 14.20 -6.07
C PRO A 235 7.82 14.41 -4.56
N LYS A 236 6.82 13.79 -3.93
CA LYS A 236 6.43 14.07 -2.54
C LYS A 236 7.54 13.84 -1.54
N TRP A 237 8.17 12.68 -1.58
CA TRP A 237 9.28 12.37 -0.68
C TRP A 237 10.44 13.36 -0.83
N GLY A 238 10.81 13.70 -2.07
CA GLY A 238 11.92 14.62 -2.34
C GLY A 238 11.62 16.04 -1.89
N HIS A 239 10.40 16.52 -2.14
CA HIS A 239 9.95 17.86 -1.75
C HIS A 239 9.95 18.01 -0.22
N LEU A 240 9.40 17.02 0.50
CA LEU A 240 9.41 17.01 1.96
C LEU A 240 10.84 16.87 2.52
N LYS A 241 11.71 16.09 1.89
CA LYS A 241 13.13 16.02 2.26
C LYS A 241 13.82 17.40 2.18
N GLN A 242 13.55 18.18 1.14
CA GLN A 242 14.08 19.55 1.01
C GLN A 242 13.51 20.47 2.10
N LEU A 243 12.22 20.35 2.42
CA LEU A 243 11.60 21.06 3.54
C LEU A 243 12.30 20.71 4.87
N HIS A 244 12.46 19.43 5.19
CA HIS A 244 13.11 18.98 6.43
C HIS A 244 14.54 19.51 6.55
N LYS A 245 15.33 19.41 5.47
CA LYS A 245 16.69 19.95 5.43
C LYS A 245 16.71 21.46 5.73
N THR A 246 15.75 22.21 5.19
CA THR A 246 15.65 23.66 5.41
C THR A 246 15.18 23.99 6.83
N LEU A 247 14.20 23.26 7.38
CA LEU A 247 13.77 23.43 8.77
C LEU A 247 14.90 23.10 9.76
N LYS A 248 15.69 22.06 9.47
CA LYS A 248 16.87 21.71 10.29
C LYS A 248 17.95 22.79 10.27
N SER A 249 18.16 23.48 9.16
CA SER A 249 19.09 24.62 9.16
C SER A 249 18.57 25.82 9.96
N MET A 250 17.27 25.87 10.25
CA MET A 250 16.61 26.88 11.07
C MET A 250 16.47 26.47 12.55
N GLU A 251 16.85 25.25 12.93
CA GLU A 251 16.52 24.61 14.22
C GLU A 251 16.88 25.48 15.44
N LYS A 252 18.08 26.06 15.48
CA LYS A 252 18.52 26.93 16.59
C LYS A 252 17.62 28.17 16.74
N SER A 253 17.26 28.81 15.63
CA SER A 253 16.37 29.97 15.66
C SER A 253 14.94 29.58 16.06
N LEU A 254 14.44 28.44 15.56
CA LEU A 254 13.08 27.96 15.88
C LEU A 254 12.92 27.57 17.35
N THR A 255 13.98 27.07 17.99
CA THR A 255 13.94 26.58 19.37
C THR A 255 14.23 27.66 20.41
N TYR A 256 15.11 28.62 20.11
CA TYR A 256 15.55 29.63 21.09
C TYR A 256 15.25 31.08 20.68
N GLY A 257 14.75 31.31 19.47
CA GLY A 257 14.55 32.66 18.94
C GLY A 257 13.30 33.33 19.47
N ASN A 258 13.38 34.65 19.66
CA ASN A 258 12.21 35.49 19.87
C ASN A 258 11.43 35.61 18.56
N VAL A 259 10.11 35.47 18.65
CA VAL A 259 9.21 35.50 17.48
C VAL A 259 8.65 36.91 17.29
N SER A 260 8.66 37.38 16.04
CA SER A 260 7.94 38.60 15.65
C SER A 260 7.25 38.40 14.30
N GLN A 261 6.17 39.13 14.07
CA GLN A 261 5.40 39.07 12.83
C GLN A 261 5.30 40.45 12.19
N ILE A 262 5.37 40.48 10.87
CA ILE A 262 5.28 41.69 10.06
C ILE A 262 4.30 41.42 8.92
N ASP A 263 3.25 42.22 8.82
CA ASP A 263 2.36 42.23 7.65
C ASP A 263 3.07 42.96 6.51
N LEU A 264 3.25 42.26 5.38
CA LEU A 264 3.88 42.82 4.17
C LEU A 264 2.84 43.22 3.10
N GLY A 265 1.54 43.12 3.42
CA GLY A 265 0.44 43.33 2.49
C GLY A 265 0.23 42.14 1.55
N ASN A 266 -0.79 42.25 0.69
CA ASN A 266 -1.12 41.23 -0.33
C ASN A 266 -1.31 39.81 0.22
N SER A 267 -1.82 39.67 1.46
CA SER A 267 -1.95 38.39 2.18
C SER A 267 -0.62 37.70 2.51
N VAL A 268 0.49 38.43 2.48
CA VAL A 268 1.82 37.92 2.84
C VAL A 268 2.23 38.42 4.21
N ASN A 269 2.52 37.48 5.12
CA ASN A 269 3.09 37.78 6.43
C ASN A 269 4.52 37.23 6.53
N ALA A 270 5.41 38.03 7.10
CA ALA A 270 6.72 37.56 7.54
C ALA A 270 6.67 37.15 9.01
N THR A 271 7.19 35.97 9.34
CA THR A 271 7.44 35.55 10.72
C THR A 271 8.93 35.37 10.92
N VAL A 272 9.50 36.10 11.87
CA VAL A 272 10.93 36.16 12.15
C VAL A 272 11.20 35.49 13.48
N TYR A 273 12.04 34.46 13.47
CA TYR A 273 12.63 33.86 14.66
C TYR A 273 14.05 34.38 14.80
N ALA A 274 14.34 35.16 15.85
CA ALA A 274 15.62 35.83 16.03
C ALA A 274 16.30 35.46 17.35
N THR A 275 17.54 35.00 17.26
CA THR A 275 18.48 34.88 18.39
C THR A 275 19.49 36.02 18.33
N ASN A 276 20.40 36.11 19.30
CA ASN A 276 21.50 37.09 19.26
C ASN A 276 22.51 36.82 18.12
N GLU A 277 22.54 35.59 17.58
CA GLU A 277 23.53 35.16 16.59
C GLU A 277 22.95 34.98 15.19
N SER A 278 21.67 34.61 15.08
CA SER A 278 21.02 34.23 13.82
C SER A 278 19.57 34.67 13.78
N SER A 279 19.03 34.81 12.57
CA SER A 279 17.58 34.96 12.38
C SER A 279 17.13 34.11 11.21
N SER A 280 15.99 33.46 11.37
CA SER A 280 15.35 32.63 10.34
C SER A 280 13.92 33.11 10.12
N CYS A 281 13.49 33.16 8.86
CA CYS A 281 12.24 33.80 8.48
C CYS A 281 11.36 32.89 7.63
N PHE A 282 10.05 33.02 7.82
CA PHE A 282 9.02 32.48 6.95
C PHE A 282 8.28 33.63 6.28
N LEU A 283 8.07 33.57 4.96
CA LEU A 283 7.16 34.46 4.24
C LEU A 283 5.97 33.63 3.76
N SER A 284 4.80 33.81 4.36
CA SER A 284 3.61 33.01 4.08
C SER A 284 2.58 33.80 3.30
N ASN A 285 2.20 33.34 2.11
CA ASN A 285 1.07 33.86 1.35
C ASN A 285 -0.15 32.96 1.58
N THR A 286 -1.17 33.49 2.26
CA THR A 286 -2.41 32.75 2.56
C THR A 286 -3.50 32.93 1.50
N ASN A 287 -3.25 33.71 0.45
CA ASN A 287 -4.17 33.84 -0.68
C ASN A 287 -4.24 32.51 -1.45
N THR A 288 -5.44 32.05 -1.79
CA THR A 288 -5.63 30.76 -2.48
C THR A 288 -5.53 30.85 -4.00
N SER A 289 -5.41 32.05 -4.56
CA SER A 289 -5.56 32.27 -6.00
C SER A 289 -4.43 33.11 -6.61
N SER A 290 -3.91 34.07 -5.85
CA SER A 290 -2.96 35.07 -6.37
C SER A 290 -1.59 34.99 -5.72
N ASP A 291 -0.57 34.91 -6.57
CA ASP A 291 0.82 35.12 -6.19
C ASP A 291 1.04 36.58 -5.75
N ALA A 292 2.04 36.81 -4.90
CA ALA A 292 2.35 38.15 -4.41
C ALA A 292 3.85 38.42 -4.46
N THR A 293 4.24 39.60 -4.95
CA THR A 293 5.60 40.12 -4.86
C THR A 293 5.67 41.15 -3.74
N VAL A 294 6.51 40.90 -2.73
CA VAL A 294 6.67 41.77 -1.56
C VAL A 294 8.13 42.17 -1.35
N THR A 295 8.35 43.31 -0.71
CA THR A 295 9.70 43.74 -0.30
C THR A 295 9.93 43.41 1.16
N PHE A 296 10.93 42.60 1.46
CA PHE A 296 11.35 42.25 2.82
C PHE A 296 12.85 42.46 2.97
N ARG A 297 13.26 43.24 3.99
CA ARG A 297 14.68 43.58 4.26
C ARG A 297 15.45 44.10 3.03
N GLY A 298 14.78 44.90 2.19
CA GLY A 298 15.37 45.52 1.00
C GLY A 298 15.48 44.60 -0.23
N LYS A 299 14.97 43.37 -0.17
CA LYS A 299 14.89 42.44 -1.31
C LYS A 299 13.44 42.16 -1.70
N GLN A 300 13.20 41.92 -2.98
CA GLN A 300 11.90 41.47 -3.48
C GLN A 300 11.80 39.95 -3.42
N PHE A 301 10.65 39.46 -3.00
CA PHE A 301 10.30 38.03 -2.97
C PHE A 301 8.95 37.81 -3.65
N THR A 302 8.91 36.93 -4.63
CA THR A 302 7.66 36.42 -5.20
C THR A 302 7.25 35.15 -4.47
N VAL A 303 6.17 35.24 -3.70
CA VAL A 303 5.60 34.19 -2.88
C VAL A 303 4.32 33.68 -3.56
N PRO A 304 4.33 32.47 -4.15
CA PRO A 304 3.15 31.90 -4.78
C PRO A 304 1.93 31.82 -3.86
N ALA A 305 0.74 31.81 -4.43
CA ALA A 305 -0.51 31.56 -3.70
C ALA A 305 -0.41 30.26 -2.87
N TRP A 306 -0.96 30.28 -1.66
CA TRP A 306 -1.00 29.12 -0.75
C TRP A 306 0.38 28.50 -0.53
N SER A 307 1.38 29.35 -0.26
CA SER A 307 2.77 28.90 -0.09
C SER A 307 3.49 29.59 1.06
N VAL A 308 4.58 28.95 1.52
CA VAL A 308 5.51 29.52 2.48
C VAL A 308 6.93 29.46 1.92
N SER A 309 7.60 30.60 1.86
CA SER A 309 9.04 30.69 1.59
C SER A 309 9.84 30.63 2.89
N LEU A 310 10.83 29.75 2.97
CA LEU A 310 11.73 29.58 4.11
C LEU A 310 13.08 30.23 3.78
N LEU A 311 13.49 31.16 4.66
CA LEU A 311 14.72 31.92 4.56
C LEU A 311 15.53 31.70 5.85
N PRO A 312 16.43 30.71 5.90
CA PRO A 312 17.18 30.39 7.11
C PRO A 312 18.06 31.53 7.65
N ASP A 313 18.46 32.45 6.78
CA ASP A 313 19.24 33.66 7.08
C ASP A 313 18.40 34.96 7.03
N CYS A 314 17.08 34.86 6.83
CA CYS A 314 16.17 35.98 6.57
C CYS A 314 16.53 36.86 5.36
N GLN A 315 17.37 36.38 4.44
CA GLN A 315 17.88 37.15 3.30
C GLN A 315 17.71 36.42 1.97
N ASN A 316 17.80 35.09 1.95
CA ASN A 316 17.74 34.29 0.73
C ASN A 316 16.70 33.17 0.90
N GLU A 317 15.81 33.04 -0.08
CA GLU A 317 14.85 31.93 -0.13
C GLU A 317 15.62 30.64 -0.46
N GLN A 318 15.59 29.66 0.44
CA GLN A 318 16.17 28.34 0.19
C GLN A 318 15.12 27.32 -0.24
N TYR A 319 13.88 27.52 0.16
CA TYR A 319 12.77 26.62 -0.14
C TYR A 319 11.47 27.40 -0.19
N ASN A 320 10.58 27.04 -1.10
CA ASN A 320 9.20 27.48 -1.09
C ASN A 320 8.28 26.27 -1.29
N THR A 321 7.22 26.18 -0.50
CA THR A 321 6.33 25.00 -0.46
C THR A 321 5.62 24.73 -1.78
N ALA A 322 5.44 25.73 -2.66
CA ALA A 322 4.83 25.57 -3.99
C ALA A 322 5.85 25.39 -5.13
N LYS A 323 7.15 25.58 -4.87
CA LYS A 323 8.22 25.44 -5.88
C LYS A 323 8.85 24.05 -5.81
N VAL A 324 8.21 23.05 -6.44
CA VAL A 324 8.70 21.67 -6.46
C VAL A 324 9.91 21.54 -7.38
N ASN A 325 11.10 21.38 -6.79
CA ASN A 325 12.41 21.34 -7.46
C ASN A 325 13.02 19.93 -7.50
N VAL A 326 12.19 18.89 -7.45
CA VAL A 326 12.63 17.48 -7.46
C VAL A 326 12.05 16.75 -8.65
N GLN A 327 12.76 15.69 -9.08
CA GLN A 327 12.23 14.81 -10.12
C GLN A 327 10.91 14.15 -9.66
N THR A 328 10.01 13.91 -10.61
CA THR A 328 8.82 13.06 -10.45
C THR A 328 9.10 11.72 -11.09
N SER A 329 8.73 10.62 -10.43
CA SER A 329 8.87 9.26 -10.95
C SER A 329 7.49 8.66 -11.14
N VAL A 330 7.19 8.21 -12.36
CA VAL A 330 5.92 7.52 -12.65
C VAL A 330 6.16 6.02 -12.49
N MET A 331 5.54 5.43 -11.46
CA MET A 331 5.63 3.98 -11.25
C MET A 331 4.75 3.25 -12.26
N VAL A 332 5.26 2.16 -12.81
CA VAL A 332 4.56 1.31 -13.77
C VAL A 332 4.68 -0.15 -13.39
N HIS A 333 3.65 -0.92 -13.71
CA HIS A 333 3.66 -2.36 -13.54
C HIS A 333 4.18 -3.02 -14.81
N ARG A 334 5.26 -3.79 -14.70
CA ARG A 334 5.88 -4.47 -15.85
C ARG A 334 5.59 -5.97 -15.79
N PRO A 335 5.23 -6.61 -16.92
CA PRO A 335 5.08 -8.06 -16.98
C PRO A 335 6.37 -8.77 -16.56
N ASN A 336 6.22 -9.91 -15.88
CA ASN A 336 7.34 -10.76 -15.51
C ASN A 336 8.10 -11.26 -16.75
N LYS A 337 9.43 -11.09 -16.77
CA LYS A 337 10.34 -11.56 -17.82
C LYS A 337 11.13 -12.83 -17.44
N ALA A 338 10.86 -13.44 -16.28
CA ALA A 338 11.54 -14.68 -15.88
C ALA A 338 11.44 -15.75 -16.98
N GLU A 339 12.59 -16.30 -17.35
CA GLU A 339 12.80 -17.17 -18.53
C GLU A 339 11.72 -18.27 -18.64
N GLU A 340 11.07 -18.28 -19.81
CA GLU A 340 10.18 -19.35 -20.29
C GLU A 340 8.93 -19.66 -19.45
N GLN A 341 8.40 -18.71 -18.65
CA GLN A 341 7.03 -18.90 -18.17
C GLN A 341 6.04 -18.85 -19.34
N PRO A 342 5.12 -19.83 -19.46
CA PRO A 342 4.02 -19.74 -20.42
C PRO A 342 3.26 -18.43 -20.20
N LYS A 343 2.78 -17.79 -21.27
CA LYS A 343 2.00 -16.53 -21.18
C LYS A 343 0.81 -16.60 -20.22
N SER A 344 0.33 -17.81 -19.90
CA SER A 344 -0.77 -18.06 -18.96
C SER A 344 -0.37 -19.08 -17.88
N LEU A 345 -0.80 -18.80 -16.65
CA LEU A 345 -0.64 -19.69 -15.50
C LEU A 345 -1.47 -20.98 -15.69
N LYS A 346 -0.94 -22.12 -15.22
CA LYS A 346 -1.62 -23.42 -15.30
C LYS A 346 -2.39 -23.69 -14.01
N TRP A 347 -3.71 -23.59 -14.10
CA TRP A 347 -4.59 -23.68 -12.94
C TRP A 347 -5.12 -25.10 -12.69
N VAL A 348 -5.19 -25.46 -11.41
CA VAL A 348 -6.07 -26.50 -10.89
C VAL A 348 -7.13 -25.85 -10.00
N TRP A 349 -8.27 -26.50 -9.84
CA TRP A 349 -9.39 -25.92 -9.11
C TRP A 349 -10.13 -26.93 -8.24
N LYS A 350 -10.92 -26.41 -7.31
CA LYS A 350 -11.80 -27.18 -6.43
C LYS A 350 -13.02 -26.33 -6.05
N ALA A 351 -14.22 -26.88 -6.16
CA ALA A 351 -15.39 -26.23 -5.61
C ALA A 351 -15.36 -26.24 -4.07
N GLU A 352 -15.71 -25.13 -3.46
CA GLU A 352 -15.97 -25.07 -2.02
C GLU A 352 -17.19 -25.93 -1.67
N ASN A 353 -17.09 -26.70 -0.59
CA ASN A 353 -18.21 -27.52 -0.15
C ASN A 353 -19.17 -26.69 0.71
N ILE A 354 -20.28 -26.28 0.10
CA ILE A 354 -21.36 -25.57 0.80
C ILE A 354 -22.58 -26.45 1.08
N ASN A 355 -22.56 -27.72 0.67
CA ASN A 355 -23.71 -28.62 0.71
C ASN A 355 -24.30 -28.80 2.12
N ASP A 356 -23.45 -28.82 3.15
CA ASP A 356 -23.91 -29.02 4.52
C ASP A 356 -24.76 -27.85 5.01
N ALA A 357 -24.38 -26.63 4.62
CA ALA A 357 -25.17 -25.43 4.89
C ALA A 357 -26.49 -25.46 4.09
N LEU A 358 -26.41 -25.74 2.77
CA LEU A 358 -27.57 -25.74 1.87
C LEU A 358 -28.65 -26.77 2.20
N HIS A 359 -28.26 -27.91 2.79
CA HIS A 359 -29.17 -29.02 3.11
C HIS A 359 -29.44 -29.18 4.60
N ALA A 360 -29.00 -28.23 5.43
CA ALA A 360 -29.15 -28.30 6.88
C ALA A 360 -28.64 -29.64 7.48
N LYS A 361 -27.48 -30.14 7.02
CA LYS A 361 -26.90 -31.42 7.49
C LYS A 361 -26.24 -31.26 8.87
N SER A 362 -26.36 -32.29 9.70
CA SER A 362 -26.38 -32.29 11.18
C SER A 362 -25.07 -32.03 11.94
N HIS A 363 -24.31 -30.97 11.60
CA HIS A 363 -23.13 -30.55 12.36
C HIS A 363 -23.12 -29.05 12.72
N PHE A 364 -24.26 -28.51 13.13
CA PHE A 364 -24.36 -27.12 13.60
C PHE A 364 -23.94 -27.02 15.06
N LEU A 365 -22.96 -26.14 15.33
CA LEU A 365 -22.41 -25.91 16.67
C LEU A 365 -23.41 -25.18 17.60
N LEU A 366 -24.36 -24.45 17.02
CA LEU A 366 -25.31 -23.61 17.74
C LEU A 366 -26.66 -23.54 17.00
N SER A 367 -27.75 -23.59 17.76
CA SER A 367 -29.10 -23.25 17.28
C SER A 367 -29.83 -22.43 18.33
N ALA A 368 -30.60 -21.42 17.90
CA ALA A 368 -31.40 -20.58 18.78
C ALA A 368 -32.68 -20.11 18.09
N ASN A 369 -33.66 -19.67 18.88
CA ASN A 369 -34.91 -19.06 18.41
C ASN A 369 -34.77 -17.54 18.21
N THR A 370 -33.58 -17.08 17.87
CA THR A 370 -33.25 -15.67 17.68
C THR A 370 -32.08 -15.56 16.71
N LEU A 371 -31.88 -14.37 16.16
CA LEU A 371 -30.76 -14.03 15.28
C LEU A 371 -29.59 -13.50 16.10
N PHE A 372 -28.48 -14.23 16.12
CA PHE A 372 -27.26 -13.79 16.79
C PHE A 372 -26.40 -12.87 15.91
N ASP A 373 -25.75 -11.92 16.58
CA ASP A 373 -24.68 -11.10 16.01
C ASP A 373 -23.51 -11.96 15.52
N GLN A 374 -22.97 -11.62 14.36
CA GLN A 374 -21.89 -12.38 13.76
C GLN A 374 -20.59 -12.34 14.58
N LYS A 375 -20.22 -11.19 15.17
CA LYS A 375 -19.02 -11.06 16.02
C LYS A 375 -19.13 -11.98 17.24
N PHE A 376 -20.33 -12.06 17.81
CA PHE A 376 -20.59 -12.94 18.95
C PHE A 376 -20.39 -14.42 18.58
N VAL A 377 -20.98 -14.87 17.46
CA VAL A 377 -20.91 -16.29 17.06
C VAL A 377 -19.54 -16.69 16.53
N THR A 378 -18.91 -15.85 15.69
CA THR A 378 -17.63 -16.22 15.06
C THR A 378 -16.43 -15.90 15.94
N SER A 379 -16.58 -14.98 16.91
CA SER A 379 -15.47 -14.39 17.66
C SER A 379 -14.33 -13.93 16.72
N ASP A 380 -14.68 -13.44 15.53
CA ASP A 380 -13.78 -13.02 14.43
C ASP A 380 -12.82 -14.10 13.89
N SER A 381 -13.06 -15.38 14.18
CA SER A 381 -12.25 -16.48 13.62
C SER A 381 -12.35 -16.60 12.09
N THR A 382 -13.33 -15.97 11.47
CA THR A 382 -13.63 -16.01 10.03
C THR A 382 -14.55 -14.86 9.63
N ASP A 383 -14.46 -14.44 8.37
CA ASP A 383 -15.41 -13.49 7.77
C ASP A 383 -16.80 -14.09 7.55
N TYR A 384 -16.91 -15.41 7.49
CA TYR A 384 -18.07 -16.12 6.95
C TYR A 384 -18.93 -16.75 8.05
N LEU A 385 -20.21 -16.41 8.10
CA LEU A 385 -21.20 -17.04 8.98
C LEU A 385 -22.47 -17.43 8.22
N TRP A 386 -22.84 -18.71 8.31
CA TRP A 386 -24.09 -19.21 7.77
C TRP A 386 -25.22 -19.14 8.79
N TYR A 387 -26.36 -18.58 8.38
CA TYR A 387 -27.63 -18.53 9.10
C TYR A 387 -28.62 -19.42 8.36
N ILE A 388 -29.09 -20.50 9.01
CA ILE A 388 -29.91 -21.53 8.36
C ILE A 388 -31.21 -21.71 9.14
N THR A 389 -32.34 -21.59 8.46
CA THR A 389 -33.66 -21.83 9.05
C THR A 389 -34.51 -22.76 8.18
N LYS A 390 -35.49 -23.41 8.81
CA LYS A 390 -36.49 -24.23 8.13
C LYS A 390 -37.84 -23.51 8.21
N LEU A 391 -38.50 -23.41 7.06
CA LEU A 391 -39.82 -22.82 6.92
C LEU A 391 -40.78 -23.88 6.39
N HIS A 392 -41.77 -24.26 7.21
CA HIS A 392 -42.88 -25.10 6.77
C HIS A 392 -44.00 -24.22 6.21
N LEU A 393 -44.50 -24.56 5.02
CA LEU A 393 -45.66 -23.91 4.41
C LEU A 393 -46.77 -24.93 4.15
N ASP A 394 -47.91 -24.70 4.77
CA ASP A 394 -49.12 -25.48 4.55
C ASP A 394 -49.81 -25.09 3.24
N LYS A 395 -50.65 -25.99 2.70
CA LYS A 395 -51.44 -25.74 1.47
C LYS A 395 -52.36 -24.52 1.55
N LYS A 396 -52.71 -24.09 2.77
CA LYS A 396 -53.59 -22.95 3.05
C LYS A 396 -52.84 -21.79 3.71
N ASP A 397 -51.50 -21.83 3.76
CA ASP A 397 -50.73 -20.74 4.36
C ASP A 397 -51.05 -19.43 3.60
N PRO A 398 -51.53 -18.38 4.28
CA PRO A 398 -51.90 -17.12 3.62
C PRO A 398 -50.75 -16.49 2.84
N ILE A 399 -49.49 -16.78 3.19
CA ILE A 399 -48.31 -16.25 2.49
C ILE A 399 -48.19 -16.77 1.05
N TRP A 400 -48.90 -17.86 0.70
CA TRP A 400 -48.76 -18.51 -0.60
C TRP A 400 -49.30 -17.62 -1.73
N SER A 401 -48.39 -17.10 -2.55
CA SER A 401 -48.67 -16.29 -3.73
C SER A 401 -47.69 -16.59 -4.86
N ASP A 402 -48.01 -16.16 -6.07
CA ASP A 402 -47.08 -16.24 -7.23
C ASP A 402 -45.97 -15.18 -7.15
N ASP A 403 -46.18 -14.14 -6.33
CA ASP A 403 -45.19 -13.10 -6.04
C ASP A 403 -44.78 -13.17 -4.58
N MET A 404 -43.69 -13.89 -4.31
CA MET A 404 -43.08 -14.01 -2.99
C MET A 404 -41.64 -13.47 -3.02
N SER A 405 -41.24 -12.80 -1.95
CA SER A 405 -39.87 -12.33 -1.75
C SER A 405 -39.35 -12.62 -0.34
N LEU A 406 -38.04 -12.66 -0.20
CA LEU A 406 -37.31 -12.67 1.05
C LEU A 406 -36.75 -11.28 1.28
N ARG A 407 -37.18 -10.61 2.35
CA ARG A 407 -36.62 -9.35 2.80
C ARG A 407 -35.67 -9.61 3.96
N ILE A 408 -34.45 -9.13 3.83
CA ILE A 408 -33.38 -9.25 4.80
C ILE A 408 -32.98 -7.83 5.20
N ASN A 409 -33.24 -7.48 6.45
CA ASN A 409 -32.75 -6.26 7.06
C ASN A 409 -31.53 -6.62 7.91
N GLY A 410 -30.35 -6.11 7.57
CA GLY A 410 -29.14 -6.48 8.30
C GLY A 410 -27.98 -5.53 8.06
N CYS A 411 -26.99 -5.63 8.94
CA CYS A 411 -25.73 -4.90 8.86
C CYS A 411 -24.63 -5.79 8.25
N GLY A 412 -25.02 -6.74 7.40
CA GLY A 412 -24.08 -7.64 6.73
C GLY A 412 -23.37 -6.91 5.60
N HIS A 413 -22.04 -6.97 5.57
CA HIS A 413 -21.26 -6.31 4.52
C HIS A 413 -21.44 -7.02 3.16
N VAL A 414 -21.61 -8.35 3.17
CA VAL A 414 -22.06 -9.12 1.99
C VAL A 414 -23.04 -10.20 2.42
N ILE A 415 -24.05 -10.45 1.61
CA ILE A 415 -25.09 -11.46 1.83
C ILE A 415 -25.22 -12.33 0.58
N TYR A 416 -25.22 -13.65 0.76
CA TYR A 416 -25.62 -14.61 -0.27
C TYR A 416 -26.83 -15.39 0.22
N ALA A 417 -27.93 -15.34 -0.54
CA ALA A 417 -29.16 -16.00 -0.17
C ALA A 417 -29.35 -17.29 -1.00
N PHE A 418 -29.70 -18.37 -0.30
CA PHE A 418 -30.01 -19.66 -0.89
C PHE A 418 -31.36 -20.18 -0.37
N VAL A 419 -32.17 -20.71 -1.28
CA VAL A 419 -33.46 -21.33 -0.95
C VAL A 419 -33.49 -22.72 -1.56
N ASN A 420 -33.75 -23.73 -0.73
CA ASN A 420 -33.82 -25.14 -1.13
C ASN A 420 -32.56 -25.62 -1.90
N GLY A 421 -31.39 -25.10 -1.51
CA GLY A 421 -30.10 -25.41 -2.13
C GLY A 421 -29.78 -24.68 -3.43
N GLN A 422 -30.64 -23.75 -3.87
CA GLN A 422 -30.38 -22.90 -5.04
C GLN A 422 -29.97 -21.49 -4.60
N HIS A 423 -28.93 -20.95 -5.21
CA HIS A 423 -28.57 -19.53 -5.05
C HIS A 423 -29.65 -18.68 -5.71
N ILE A 424 -30.22 -17.75 -4.95
CA ILE A 424 -31.29 -16.87 -5.45
C ILE A 424 -30.78 -15.46 -5.72
N GLY A 425 -29.75 -15.00 -5.00
CA GLY A 425 -29.06 -13.76 -5.28
C GLY A 425 -28.06 -13.36 -4.18
N SER A 426 -27.37 -12.26 -4.43
CA SER A 426 -26.37 -11.70 -3.55
C SER A 426 -26.57 -10.20 -3.39
N HIS A 427 -26.07 -9.65 -2.28
CA HIS A 427 -26.18 -8.23 -1.97
C HIS A 427 -24.96 -7.75 -1.20
N TRP A 428 -24.56 -6.50 -1.45
CA TRP A 428 -23.58 -5.77 -0.65
C TRP A 428 -23.91 -4.28 -0.77
N PRO A 429 -24.07 -3.56 0.35
CA PRO A 429 -24.40 -2.15 0.31
C PRO A 429 -23.23 -1.29 -0.17
N THR A 430 -23.55 -0.22 -0.91
CA THR A 430 -22.59 0.83 -1.23
C THR A 430 -22.20 1.55 0.06
N ASN A 431 -20.89 1.65 0.33
CA ASN A 431 -20.31 2.27 1.53
C ASN A 431 -20.59 1.56 2.86
N GLY A 432 -21.03 0.30 2.84
CA GLY A 432 -21.18 -0.53 4.05
C GLY A 432 -22.34 -0.14 4.98
N ASN A 433 -23.19 0.79 4.57
CA ASN A 433 -24.37 1.20 5.34
C ASN A 433 -25.44 0.09 5.34
N PRO A 434 -26.11 -0.17 6.48
CA PRO A 434 -27.22 -1.12 6.51
C PRO A 434 -28.35 -0.69 5.58
N ASP A 435 -28.86 -1.60 4.77
CA ASP A 435 -30.00 -1.40 3.88
C ASP A 435 -30.95 -2.62 3.87
N ASN A 436 -32.12 -2.44 3.27
CA ASN A 436 -33.10 -3.51 3.13
C ASN A 436 -32.89 -4.22 1.80
N TYR A 437 -32.47 -5.48 1.86
CA TYR A 437 -32.33 -6.32 0.68
C TYR A 437 -33.58 -7.19 0.50
N GLU A 438 -34.32 -6.97 -0.59
CA GLU A 438 -35.48 -7.79 -0.92
C GLU A 438 -35.28 -8.52 -2.26
N ILE A 439 -35.42 -9.84 -2.25
CA ILE A 439 -35.23 -10.68 -3.44
C ILE A 439 -36.39 -11.65 -3.66
N LYS A 440 -36.78 -11.84 -4.92
CA LYS A 440 -37.83 -12.81 -5.29
C LYS A 440 -37.40 -14.23 -4.98
N ILE A 441 -38.31 -15.02 -4.41
CA ILE A 441 -38.05 -16.41 -4.02
C ILE A 441 -39.12 -17.35 -4.56
N LYS A 442 -38.76 -18.62 -4.71
CA LYS A 442 -39.68 -19.71 -4.99
C LYS A 442 -39.67 -20.71 -3.84
N LEU A 443 -40.80 -20.82 -3.16
CA LEU A 443 -41.01 -21.79 -2.09
C LEU A 443 -41.86 -22.95 -2.60
N LYS A 444 -41.69 -24.12 -1.99
CA LYS A 444 -42.53 -25.31 -2.24
C LYS A 444 -43.45 -25.55 -1.06
N GLN A 445 -44.55 -26.25 -1.29
CA GLN A 445 -45.38 -26.76 -0.20
C GLN A 445 -44.56 -27.69 0.71
N GLY A 446 -44.82 -27.63 2.02
CA GLY A 446 -44.06 -28.34 3.03
C GLY A 446 -42.77 -27.63 3.43
N ASN A 447 -41.70 -28.39 3.67
CA ASN A 447 -40.46 -27.87 4.23
C ASN A 447 -39.60 -27.16 3.17
N ASN A 448 -39.21 -25.93 3.48
CA ASN A 448 -38.24 -25.13 2.76
C ASN A 448 -37.02 -24.88 3.65
N ILE A 449 -35.83 -24.87 3.06
CA ILE A 449 -34.59 -24.49 3.74
C ILE A 449 -34.16 -23.14 3.21
N ILE A 450 -33.97 -22.18 4.09
CA ILE A 450 -33.39 -20.87 3.78
C ILE A 450 -32.00 -20.87 4.42
N SER A 451 -30.96 -20.67 3.60
CA SER A 451 -29.57 -20.58 4.05
C SER A 451 -29.01 -19.25 3.58
N LEU A 452 -28.54 -18.44 4.51
CA LEU A 452 -27.97 -17.13 4.26
C LEU A 452 -26.51 -17.16 4.68
N LEU A 453 -25.60 -16.82 3.78
CA LEU A 453 -24.20 -16.59 4.12
C LEU A 453 -23.99 -15.09 4.30
N SER A 454 -23.61 -14.69 5.51
CA SER A 454 -23.18 -13.32 5.81
C SER A 454 -21.66 -13.25 5.84
N VAL A 455 -21.10 -12.18 5.27
CA VAL A 455 -19.66 -11.94 5.20
C VAL A 455 -19.33 -10.56 5.77
N THR A 456 -18.36 -10.50 6.68
CA THR A 456 -17.80 -9.23 7.19
C THR A 456 -16.56 -8.84 6.39
N VAL A 457 -16.53 -7.65 5.79
CA VAL A 457 -15.33 -7.07 5.17
C VAL A 457 -14.59 -6.18 6.18
N GLY A 458 -13.93 -6.79 7.16
CA GLY A 458 -13.43 -6.09 8.35
C GLY A 458 -14.54 -5.65 9.31
N LEU A 459 -14.18 -5.14 10.49
CA LEU A 459 -15.14 -4.66 11.51
C LEU A 459 -14.95 -3.17 11.78
N GLN A 460 -16.04 -2.51 12.20
CA GLN A 460 -16.07 -1.10 12.57
C GLN A 460 -14.94 -0.75 13.55
N ASN A 461 -14.23 0.34 13.27
CA ASN A 461 -13.00 0.70 13.97
C ASN A 461 -13.03 2.10 14.60
N TYR A 462 -14.07 2.89 14.35
CA TYR A 462 -14.19 4.27 14.82
C TYR A 462 -15.64 4.63 15.18
N GLY A 463 -15.77 5.59 16.11
CA GLY A 463 -17.04 6.13 16.60
C GLY A 463 -17.27 5.90 18.10
N ALA A 464 -18.16 6.67 18.70
CA ALA A 464 -18.65 6.37 20.05
C ALA A 464 -19.49 5.09 20.01
N PHE A 465 -19.29 4.18 20.96
CA PHE A 465 -19.98 2.89 21.04
C PHE A 465 -19.88 2.04 19.75
N TYR A 466 -18.82 2.22 18.96
CA TYR A 466 -18.62 1.51 17.69
C TYR A 466 -18.63 -0.02 17.88
N ASP A 467 -18.28 -0.49 19.08
CA ASP A 467 -18.26 -1.88 19.48
C ASP A 467 -19.65 -2.48 19.66
N LYS A 468 -20.65 -1.65 19.99
CA LYS A 468 -22.05 -2.05 20.22
C LYS A 468 -22.86 -2.17 18.93
N GLY A 469 -22.36 -1.62 17.82
CA GLY A 469 -22.98 -1.75 16.51
C GLY A 469 -23.08 -3.22 16.10
N PRO A 470 -24.24 -3.69 15.61
CA PRO A 470 -24.37 -5.08 15.23
C PRO A 470 -23.59 -5.38 13.94
N SER A 471 -23.25 -6.66 13.73
CA SER A 471 -22.66 -7.15 12.48
C SER A 471 -23.35 -8.43 12.03
N GLY A 472 -23.48 -8.58 10.72
CA GLY A 472 -24.19 -9.71 10.13
C GLY A 472 -25.70 -9.53 10.12
N LEU A 473 -26.45 -10.63 10.25
CA LEU A 473 -27.89 -10.68 10.03
C LEU A 473 -28.64 -10.67 11.36
N VAL A 474 -28.73 -9.50 11.99
CA VAL A 474 -29.42 -9.30 13.28
C VAL A 474 -30.82 -8.69 13.16
N GLY A 475 -31.14 -8.12 12.00
CA GLY A 475 -32.42 -7.46 11.77
C GLY A 475 -33.49 -8.42 11.25
N PRO A 476 -34.72 -7.92 11.03
CA PRO A 476 -35.82 -8.75 10.57
C PRO A 476 -35.48 -9.52 9.28
N ILE A 477 -35.79 -10.82 9.29
CA ILE A 477 -35.76 -11.66 8.09
C ILE A 477 -37.18 -12.12 7.81
N GLU A 478 -37.76 -11.67 6.72
CA GLU A 478 -39.20 -11.79 6.46
C GLU A 478 -39.45 -12.42 5.10
N VAL A 479 -40.46 -13.29 5.02
CA VAL A 479 -41.06 -13.68 3.74
C VAL A 479 -42.26 -12.80 3.48
N ILE A 480 -42.31 -12.20 2.30
CA ILE A 480 -43.40 -11.32 1.87
C ILE A 480 -44.14 -12.00 0.74
N GLY A 481 -45.46 -12.15 0.88
CA GLY A 481 -46.36 -12.63 -0.16
C GLY A 481 -47.28 -11.50 -0.60
N ARG A 482 -47.39 -11.28 -1.91
CA ARG A 482 -48.27 -10.25 -2.50
C ARG A 482 -49.37 -10.87 -3.35
N LYS A 483 -50.62 -10.46 -3.12
CA LYS A 483 -51.80 -10.96 -3.83
C LYS A 483 -52.76 -9.82 -4.13
N GLY A 484 -52.67 -9.28 -5.35
CA GLY A 484 -53.39 -8.04 -5.69
C GLY A 484 -52.87 -6.90 -4.83
N ASP A 485 -53.77 -6.21 -4.13
CA ASP A 485 -53.44 -5.10 -3.23
C ASP A 485 -53.04 -5.57 -1.81
N GLU A 486 -53.18 -6.86 -1.50
CA GLU A 486 -52.84 -7.41 -0.19
C GLU A 486 -51.35 -7.81 -0.12
N THR A 487 -50.69 -7.40 0.97
CA THR A 487 -49.32 -7.83 1.32
C THR A 487 -49.34 -8.53 2.66
N ILE A 488 -48.86 -9.77 2.68
CA ILE A 488 -48.74 -10.60 3.88
C ILE A 488 -47.26 -10.73 4.20
N ILE A 489 -46.90 -10.52 5.47
CA ILE A 489 -45.52 -10.58 5.95
C ILE A 489 -45.43 -11.68 7.01
N LYS A 490 -44.50 -12.61 6.81
CA LYS A 490 -44.16 -13.67 7.77
C LYS A 490 -42.75 -13.43 8.27
N ASP A 491 -42.63 -12.94 9.51
CA ASP A 491 -41.36 -12.69 10.17
C ASP A 491 -40.73 -14.01 10.67
N LEU A 492 -39.51 -14.29 10.21
CA LEU A 492 -38.72 -15.47 10.54
C LEU A 492 -37.69 -15.21 11.64
N SER A 493 -37.61 -14.01 12.20
CA SER A 493 -36.55 -13.62 13.15
C SER A 493 -36.56 -14.47 14.43
N SER A 494 -37.76 -14.89 14.86
CA SER A 494 -37.95 -15.78 16.03
C SER A 494 -37.98 -17.27 15.69
N HIS A 495 -37.74 -17.64 14.42
CA HIS A 495 -37.60 -19.06 14.04
C HIS A 495 -36.37 -19.68 14.68
N LYS A 496 -36.33 -21.02 14.68
CA LYS A 496 -35.11 -21.75 15.02
C LYS A 496 -34.07 -21.61 13.92
N TRP A 497 -33.06 -20.78 14.17
CA TRP A 497 -31.87 -20.60 13.34
C TRP A 497 -30.74 -21.53 13.79
N SER A 498 -30.01 -22.06 12.82
CA SER A 498 -28.80 -22.89 13.02
C SER A 498 -27.61 -22.21 12.37
N TYR A 499 -26.44 -22.31 13.01
CA TYR A 499 -25.24 -21.57 12.61
C TYR A 499 -24.11 -22.50 12.18
N LYS A 500 -23.45 -22.15 11.07
CA LYS A 500 -22.16 -22.74 10.66
C LYS A 500 -21.11 -21.65 10.51
N ILE A 501 -20.07 -21.73 11.32
CA ILE A 501 -18.93 -20.82 11.29
C ILE A 501 -18.00 -21.24 10.14
N GLY A 502 -17.69 -20.30 9.26
CA GLY A 502 -16.62 -20.44 8.28
C GLY A 502 -16.94 -21.32 7.06
N LEU A 503 -15.90 -21.45 6.24
CA LEU A 503 -15.86 -22.25 5.01
C LEU A 503 -15.09 -23.55 5.25
N ASP A 504 -15.51 -24.63 4.59
CA ASP A 504 -14.86 -25.94 4.66
C ASP A 504 -13.45 -25.89 4.07
N GLY A 505 -13.22 -25.09 3.03
CA GLY A 505 -11.89 -24.92 2.44
C GLY A 505 -10.85 -24.36 3.42
N TRP A 506 -11.26 -23.49 4.34
CA TRP A 506 -10.41 -22.98 5.42
C TRP A 506 -10.11 -24.07 6.44
N LYS A 507 -11.13 -24.81 6.88
CA LYS A 507 -10.98 -25.94 7.82
C LYS A 507 -10.04 -27.04 7.28
N ASN A 508 -10.05 -27.25 5.96
CA ASN A 508 -9.22 -28.23 5.27
C ASN A 508 -7.85 -27.66 4.84
N ASN A 509 -7.52 -26.43 5.25
CA ASN A 509 -6.27 -25.73 4.93
C ASN A 509 -5.94 -25.75 3.42
N LEU A 510 -6.93 -25.51 2.54
CA LEU A 510 -6.72 -25.58 1.08
C LEU A 510 -5.70 -24.56 0.55
N PHE A 511 -5.47 -23.48 1.31
CA PHE A 511 -4.44 -22.48 1.04
C PHE A 511 -3.01 -22.96 1.33
N ASN A 512 -2.84 -24.07 2.05
CA ASN A 512 -1.53 -24.63 2.37
C ASN A 512 -1.10 -25.66 1.33
N GLU A 513 0.19 -25.68 1.00
CA GLU A 513 0.79 -26.65 0.07
C GLU A 513 0.66 -28.10 0.56
N ASN A 514 0.67 -28.31 1.89
CA ASN A 514 0.58 -29.62 2.54
C ASN A 514 -0.84 -30.19 2.60
N SER A 515 -1.85 -29.50 2.04
CA SER A 515 -3.21 -30.03 2.00
C SER A 515 -3.29 -31.31 1.17
N THR A 516 -3.81 -32.39 1.73
CA THR A 516 -4.00 -33.68 1.06
C THR A 516 -5.20 -33.70 0.11
N SER A 517 -5.83 -32.55 -0.13
CA SER A 517 -7.05 -32.42 -0.91
C SER A 517 -6.82 -32.71 -2.40
N LYS A 518 -7.75 -33.45 -3.01
CA LYS A 518 -7.76 -33.69 -4.47
C LYS A 518 -8.26 -32.45 -5.21
N TRP A 519 -7.44 -31.96 -6.14
CA TRP A 519 -7.72 -30.84 -7.07
C TRP A 519 -8.05 -31.36 -8.47
N VAL A 520 -8.81 -30.58 -9.23
CA VAL A 520 -9.21 -30.90 -10.61
C VAL A 520 -8.36 -30.07 -11.58
N SER A 521 -7.74 -30.72 -12.57
CA SER A 521 -6.85 -30.09 -13.55
C SER A 521 -7.49 -29.81 -14.91
N HIS A 522 -8.70 -30.27 -15.15
CA HIS A 522 -9.46 -30.08 -16.38
C HIS A 522 -10.76 -29.30 -16.12
N GLN A 523 -11.38 -28.78 -17.18
CA GLN A 523 -12.64 -28.04 -17.11
C GLN A 523 -12.59 -26.90 -16.09
N LEU A 524 -11.56 -26.05 -16.16
CA LEU A 524 -11.40 -24.91 -15.28
C LEU A 524 -12.65 -24.01 -15.37
N PRO A 525 -13.45 -23.88 -14.29
CA PRO A 525 -14.60 -23.02 -14.32
C PRO A 525 -14.14 -21.56 -14.36
N THR A 526 -14.89 -20.73 -15.06
CA THR A 526 -14.79 -19.27 -14.98
C THR A 526 -16.13 -18.74 -14.48
N ASN A 527 -16.10 -17.62 -13.75
CA ASN A 527 -17.30 -16.96 -13.21
C ASN A 527 -18.17 -17.88 -12.34
N LYS A 528 -17.56 -18.87 -11.68
CA LYS A 528 -18.22 -19.76 -10.72
C LYS A 528 -17.90 -19.31 -9.29
N SER A 529 -18.93 -18.93 -8.55
CA SER A 529 -18.84 -18.56 -7.14
C SER A 529 -18.34 -19.72 -6.27
N PHE A 530 -17.75 -19.39 -5.13
CA PHE A 530 -17.22 -20.34 -4.16
C PHE A 530 -16.28 -21.38 -4.76
N THR A 531 -15.25 -20.89 -5.47
CA THR A 531 -14.25 -21.73 -6.16
C THR A 531 -12.86 -21.46 -5.62
N TRP A 532 -12.11 -22.52 -5.33
CA TRP A 532 -10.68 -22.43 -5.06
C TRP A 532 -9.90 -22.65 -6.34
N TYR A 533 -8.94 -21.78 -6.61
CA TYR A 533 -7.96 -21.92 -7.67
C TYR A 533 -6.57 -22.05 -7.08
N LYS A 534 -5.74 -22.91 -7.66
CA LYS A 534 -4.34 -23.09 -7.29
C LYS A 534 -3.48 -23.15 -8.54
N THR A 535 -2.34 -22.50 -8.52
CA THR A 535 -1.35 -22.52 -9.60
C THR A 535 0.06 -22.43 -9.02
N THR A 536 1.05 -22.74 -9.85
CA THR A 536 2.46 -22.59 -9.53
C THR A 536 3.13 -21.58 -10.46
N PHE A 537 4.10 -20.82 -9.95
CA PHE A 537 4.84 -19.83 -10.72
C PHE A 537 6.29 -19.71 -10.22
N LYS A 538 7.21 -19.28 -11.08
CA LYS A 538 8.56 -18.85 -10.69
C LYS A 538 8.54 -17.40 -10.20
N ALA A 539 9.37 -17.08 -9.21
CA ALA A 539 9.53 -15.72 -8.72
C ALA A 539 9.96 -14.78 -9.88
N PRO A 540 9.44 -13.55 -9.98
CA PRO A 540 9.96 -12.55 -10.91
C PRO A 540 11.45 -12.28 -10.66
N LEU A 541 12.22 -11.96 -11.70
CA LEU A 541 13.66 -11.66 -11.56
C LEU A 541 13.89 -10.31 -10.84
N GLY A 542 15.14 -10.10 -10.39
CA GLY A 542 15.59 -8.83 -9.82
C GLY A 542 15.08 -8.57 -8.39
N ASN A 543 15.23 -7.32 -7.96
CA ASN A 543 14.92 -6.88 -6.58
C ASN A 543 13.69 -5.97 -6.49
N ASP A 544 13.07 -5.64 -7.62
CA ASP A 544 11.90 -4.75 -7.67
C ASP A 544 10.72 -5.36 -6.90
N PRO A 545 9.84 -4.56 -6.29
CA PRO A 545 8.66 -5.09 -5.63
C PRO A 545 7.76 -5.91 -6.56
N VAL A 546 7.09 -6.92 -6.01
CA VAL A 546 6.25 -7.86 -6.77
C VAL A 546 4.79 -7.65 -6.40
N VAL A 547 3.94 -7.69 -7.41
CA VAL A 547 2.48 -7.69 -7.26
C VAL A 547 1.87 -8.83 -8.06
N VAL A 548 0.71 -9.29 -7.62
CA VAL A 548 -0.20 -10.06 -8.45
C VAL A 548 -1.30 -9.15 -8.96
N ASN A 549 -1.46 -9.07 -10.28
CA ASN A 549 -2.60 -8.45 -10.92
C ASN A 549 -3.76 -9.45 -10.87
N LEU A 550 -4.82 -9.11 -10.14
CA LEU A 550 -6.04 -9.92 -10.01
C LEU A 550 -7.20 -9.37 -10.85
N GLU A 551 -6.92 -8.55 -11.85
CA GLU A 551 -7.91 -8.15 -12.85
C GLU A 551 -8.66 -9.37 -13.42
N GLY A 552 -9.97 -9.22 -13.60
CA GLY A 552 -10.86 -10.30 -14.03
C GLY A 552 -11.31 -11.24 -12.91
N MET A 553 -10.78 -11.13 -11.70
CA MET A 553 -11.31 -11.82 -10.52
C MET A 553 -12.50 -11.06 -9.91
N GLY A 554 -13.25 -11.72 -9.02
CA GLY A 554 -14.44 -11.15 -8.39
C GLY A 554 -14.12 -10.57 -7.02
N LYS A 555 -14.30 -11.39 -5.99
CA LYS A 555 -14.02 -11.10 -4.58
C LYS A 555 -13.45 -12.34 -3.92
N GLY A 556 -12.54 -12.19 -2.96
CA GLY A 556 -11.96 -13.36 -2.35
C GLY A 556 -10.75 -13.11 -1.47
N TYR A 557 -9.91 -14.13 -1.41
CA TYR A 557 -8.65 -14.14 -0.67
C TYR A 557 -7.53 -14.74 -1.48
N GLY A 558 -6.32 -14.20 -1.32
CA GLY A 558 -5.11 -14.72 -1.95
C GLY A 558 -4.10 -15.23 -0.93
N TRP A 559 -3.37 -16.29 -1.31
CA TRP A 559 -2.21 -16.77 -0.57
C TRP A 559 -1.04 -17.07 -1.50
N VAL A 560 0.15 -16.65 -1.10
CA VAL A 560 1.41 -17.02 -1.76
C VAL A 560 2.22 -17.86 -0.79
N ASN A 561 2.51 -19.11 -1.16
CA ASN A 561 3.23 -20.08 -0.32
C ASN A 561 2.62 -20.20 1.11
N GLY A 562 1.28 -20.14 1.20
CA GLY A 562 0.55 -20.18 2.47
C GLY A 562 0.48 -18.86 3.25
N HIS A 563 1.21 -17.81 2.84
CA HIS A 563 1.08 -16.47 3.40
C HIS A 563 -0.14 -15.75 2.82
N ASN A 564 -1.07 -15.33 3.67
CA ASN A 564 -2.27 -14.63 3.26
C ASN A 564 -1.95 -13.19 2.82
N ILE A 565 -2.07 -12.92 1.52
CA ILE A 565 -1.77 -11.61 0.92
C ILE A 565 -2.94 -10.62 1.04
N GLY A 566 -4.05 -11.02 1.67
CA GLY A 566 -5.19 -10.16 1.98
C GLY A 566 -6.46 -10.53 1.23
N ARG A 567 -7.50 -9.74 1.49
CA ARG A 567 -8.75 -9.77 0.71
C ARG A 567 -8.49 -9.23 -0.69
N TYR A 568 -9.17 -9.73 -1.70
CA TYR A 568 -9.23 -9.08 -3.01
C TYR A 568 -10.67 -8.79 -3.39
N TRP A 569 -10.90 -7.68 -4.08
CA TRP A 569 -12.22 -7.35 -4.64
C TRP A 569 -12.12 -6.44 -5.89
N PRO A 570 -11.39 -6.85 -6.94
CA PRO A 570 -11.23 -6.04 -8.14
C PRO A 570 -12.53 -5.83 -8.93
N SER A 571 -13.57 -6.64 -8.72
CA SER A 571 -14.88 -6.37 -9.34
C SER A 571 -15.66 -5.24 -8.67
N PHE A 572 -15.21 -4.72 -7.52
CA PHE A 572 -15.81 -3.53 -6.91
C PHE A 572 -15.15 -2.28 -7.52
N LEU A 573 -15.91 -1.59 -8.35
CA LEU A 573 -15.46 -0.37 -9.01
C LEU A 573 -15.60 0.83 -8.08
N ALA A 574 -14.65 1.75 -8.16
CA ALA A 574 -14.76 3.07 -7.56
C ALA A 574 -15.92 3.86 -8.19
N GLU A 575 -16.56 4.73 -7.41
CA GLU A 575 -17.60 5.66 -7.90
C GLU A 575 -17.18 6.32 -9.23
N GLU A 576 -18.12 6.40 -10.19
CA GLU A 576 -17.85 6.89 -11.55
C GLU A 576 -17.64 8.41 -11.61
N ASP A 577 -18.28 9.16 -10.71
CA ASP A 577 -18.30 10.62 -10.74
C ASP A 577 -17.31 11.27 -9.75
N GLY A 578 -16.88 12.49 -10.09
CA GLY A 578 -16.15 13.39 -9.19
C GLY A 578 -14.63 13.37 -9.32
N CYS A 579 -14.07 12.52 -10.19
CA CYS A 579 -12.69 12.70 -10.65
C CYS A 579 -12.63 13.80 -11.72
N SER A 580 -11.53 14.57 -11.73
CA SER A 580 -11.27 15.57 -12.77
C SER A 580 -10.13 15.11 -13.67
N ASP A 581 -10.24 15.40 -14.97
CA ASP A 581 -9.12 15.28 -15.91
C ASP A 581 -8.09 16.40 -15.76
N ALA A 582 -8.47 17.50 -15.08
CA ALA A 582 -7.57 18.60 -14.79
C ALA A 582 -6.58 18.21 -13.68
N PRO A 583 -5.32 18.69 -13.74
CA PRO A 583 -4.38 18.59 -12.64
C PRO A 583 -4.99 19.06 -11.32
N CYS A 584 -4.79 18.33 -10.22
CA CYS A 584 -5.30 18.79 -8.93
C CYS A 584 -4.61 20.10 -8.53
N ASP A 585 -5.40 21.10 -8.18
CA ASP A 585 -4.88 22.37 -7.66
C ASP A 585 -4.48 22.21 -6.19
N TYR A 586 -3.20 22.44 -5.89
CA TYR A 586 -2.70 22.37 -4.53
C TYR A 586 -3.25 23.49 -3.65
N ARG A 587 -3.69 24.61 -4.22
CA ARG A 587 -4.03 25.82 -3.48
C ARG A 587 -5.36 25.70 -2.74
N GLY A 588 -5.43 26.31 -1.55
CA GLY A 588 -6.60 26.30 -0.69
C GLY A 588 -6.74 25.03 0.14
N GLN A 589 -7.66 25.07 1.11
CA GLN A 589 -7.83 24.00 2.10
C GLN A 589 -8.02 22.63 1.45
N TYR A 590 -7.32 21.63 2.00
CA TYR A 590 -7.45 20.24 1.58
C TYR A 590 -8.71 19.59 2.18
N SER A 591 -9.34 18.73 1.40
CA SER A 591 -10.29 17.71 1.86
C SER A 591 -10.04 16.41 1.08
N SER A 592 -10.49 15.28 1.63
CA SER A 592 -10.32 13.96 0.99
C SER A 592 -11.00 13.82 -0.37
N THR A 593 -11.94 14.72 -0.69
CA THR A 593 -12.65 14.77 -1.98
C THR A 593 -12.07 15.78 -2.96
N LYS A 594 -11.10 16.60 -2.54
CA LYS A 594 -10.52 17.67 -3.37
C LYS A 594 -9.72 17.11 -4.54
N CYS A 595 -8.90 16.12 -4.25
CA CYS A 595 -8.00 15.48 -5.19
C CYS A 595 -8.29 13.97 -5.16
N VAL A 596 -9.07 13.49 -6.13
CA VAL A 596 -9.47 12.08 -6.23
C VAL A 596 -9.23 11.54 -7.63
N SER A 597 -8.88 10.27 -7.71
CA SER A 597 -8.59 9.56 -8.96
C SER A 597 -9.23 8.17 -8.97
N ASN A 598 -8.98 7.42 -10.06
CA ASN A 598 -9.41 6.03 -10.24
C ASN A 598 -10.93 5.80 -10.36
N CYS A 599 -11.72 6.83 -10.69
CA CYS A 599 -13.18 6.69 -10.89
C CYS A 599 -13.54 5.67 -11.98
N GLY A 600 -14.59 4.88 -11.75
CA GLY A 600 -15.11 3.87 -12.68
C GLY A 600 -14.19 2.66 -12.92
N LYS A 601 -13.06 2.57 -12.20
CA LYS A 601 -12.08 1.48 -12.30
C LYS A 601 -12.14 0.60 -11.04
N PRO A 602 -11.61 -0.64 -11.07
CA PRO A 602 -11.43 -1.43 -9.87
C PRO A 602 -10.76 -0.62 -8.76
N THR A 603 -11.34 -0.62 -7.55
CA THR A 603 -10.73 0.10 -6.42
C THR A 603 -9.32 -0.40 -6.15
N GLN A 604 -9.09 -1.71 -6.28
CA GLN A 604 -7.75 -2.30 -6.20
C GLN A 604 -7.59 -3.47 -7.18
N THR A 605 -6.64 -3.32 -8.10
CA THR A 605 -6.28 -4.33 -9.12
C THR A 605 -5.04 -5.12 -8.73
N TRP A 606 -4.04 -4.43 -8.18
CA TRP A 606 -2.74 -4.99 -7.83
C TRP A 606 -2.66 -5.28 -6.33
N TYR A 607 -2.15 -6.47 -6.01
CA TYR A 607 -2.04 -6.96 -4.64
C TYR A 607 -0.57 -7.26 -4.35
N HIS A 608 -0.04 -6.62 -3.31
CA HIS A 608 1.36 -6.74 -2.91
C HIS A 608 1.71 -8.19 -2.54
N VAL A 609 2.81 -8.68 -3.13
CA VAL A 609 3.46 -9.93 -2.74
C VAL A 609 4.88 -9.62 -2.26
N PRO A 610 5.11 -9.57 -0.94
CA PRO A 610 6.45 -9.37 -0.40
C PRO A 610 7.44 -10.36 -1.00
N ARG A 611 8.60 -9.84 -1.43
CA ARG A 611 9.70 -10.68 -1.96
C ARG A 611 10.09 -11.80 -1.00
N SER A 612 10.02 -11.56 0.31
CA SER A 612 10.30 -12.54 1.36
C SER A 612 9.28 -13.68 1.45
N PHE A 613 8.12 -13.59 0.79
CA PHE A 613 7.17 -14.69 0.68
C PHE A 613 7.51 -15.62 -0.47
N LEU A 614 8.42 -15.23 -1.38
CA LEU A 614 8.79 -15.98 -2.56
C LEU A 614 10.01 -16.88 -2.30
N ARG A 615 10.05 -18.00 -3.01
CA ARG A 615 11.17 -18.95 -3.07
C ARG A 615 11.71 -19.04 -4.51
N ASP A 616 12.97 -19.42 -4.64
CA ASP A 616 13.66 -19.56 -5.93
C ASP A 616 13.26 -20.85 -6.68
N ASP A 617 12.93 -21.92 -5.94
CA ASP A 617 12.64 -23.27 -6.47
C ASP A 617 11.19 -23.46 -6.94
N GLY A 618 10.33 -22.47 -6.72
CA GLY A 618 8.93 -22.49 -7.16
C GLY A 618 7.98 -21.95 -6.09
N ASN A 619 6.90 -21.32 -6.57
CA ASN A 619 5.92 -20.67 -5.71
C ASN A 619 4.52 -21.17 -6.04
N THR A 620 3.66 -21.20 -5.03
CA THR A 620 2.24 -21.51 -5.18
C THR A 620 1.42 -20.25 -4.94
N LEU A 621 0.46 -19.98 -5.83
CA LEU A 621 -0.63 -19.03 -5.60
C LEU A 621 -1.91 -19.83 -5.39
N VAL A 622 -2.61 -19.59 -4.28
CA VAL A 622 -3.96 -20.08 -4.03
C VAL A 622 -4.90 -18.90 -3.94
N LEU A 623 -6.03 -18.97 -4.64
CA LEU A 623 -7.10 -17.98 -4.60
C LEU A 623 -8.39 -18.65 -4.16
N PHE A 624 -9.08 -18.08 -3.18
CA PHE A 624 -10.48 -18.40 -2.93
C PHE A 624 -11.34 -17.34 -3.60
N GLU A 625 -12.09 -17.72 -4.63
CA GLU A 625 -13.00 -16.87 -5.38
C GLU A 625 -14.43 -17.02 -4.86
N GLU A 626 -14.95 -15.95 -4.27
CA GLU A 626 -16.22 -15.87 -3.58
C GLU A 626 -17.38 -15.64 -4.56
N ILE A 627 -17.27 -14.66 -5.46
CA ILE A 627 -18.37 -14.22 -6.35
C ILE A 627 -18.30 -14.91 -7.71
N GLY A 628 -17.10 -15.13 -8.22
CA GLY A 628 -16.84 -15.68 -9.55
C GLY A 628 -15.93 -14.73 -10.34
N GLY A 629 -14.90 -15.31 -10.96
CA GLY A 629 -13.94 -14.58 -11.77
C GLY A 629 -13.27 -15.46 -12.80
N ASN A 630 -12.41 -14.86 -13.61
CA ASN A 630 -11.65 -15.54 -14.64
C ASN A 630 -10.15 -15.54 -14.33
N PRO A 631 -9.59 -16.67 -13.84
CA PRO A 631 -8.19 -16.75 -13.42
C PRO A 631 -7.19 -16.70 -14.60
N PHE A 632 -7.65 -16.70 -15.85
CA PHE A 632 -6.75 -16.57 -17.01
C PHE A 632 -6.13 -15.18 -17.17
N TYR A 633 -6.72 -14.14 -16.55
CA TYR A 633 -6.16 -12.77 -16.57
C TYR A 633 -5.13 -12.53 -15.45
N VAL A 634 -5.07 -13.41 -14.46
CA VAL A 634 -4.15 -13.30 -13.33
C VAL A 634 -2.71 -13.44 -13.80
N ASN A 635 -1.86 -12.48 -13.42
CA ASN A 635 -0.44 -12.49 -13.75
C ASN A 635 0.40 -11.76 -12.69
N PHE A 636 1.68 -12.14 -12.59
CA PHE A 636 2.64 -11.49 -11.71
C PHE A 636 3.39 -10.38 -12.45
N GLN A 637 3.57 -9.26 -11.77
CA GLN A 637 4.23 -8.07 -12.32
C GLN A 637 5.25 -7.54 -11.31
N THR A 638 6.23 -6.78 -11.79
CA THR A 638 7.12 -5.99 -10.94
C THR A 638 6.75 -4.52 -11.00
N VAL A 639 6.99 -3.80 -9.90
CA VAL A 639 6.74 -2.36 -9.81
C VAL A 639 8.04 -1.62 -10.01
N ASN A 640 8.13 -0.83 -11.07
CA ASN A 640 9.36 -0.16 -11.49
C ASN A 640 9.07 1.28 -11.87
N VAL A 641 10.09 2.13 -11.88
CA VAL A 641 9.96 3.45 -12.53
C VAL A 641 9.75 3.22 -14.04
N GLY A 642 8.80 3.94 -14.63
CA GLY A 642 8.48 3.92 -16.06
C GLY A 642 9.09 5.09 -16.81
N SER A 643 8.71 6.30 -16.40
CA SER A 643 9.25 7.57 -16.88
C SER A 643 9.65 8.43 -15.69
N ILE A 644 10.61 9.33 -15.93
CA ILE A 644 10.97 10.37 -14.97
C ILE A 644 10.71 11.73 -15.61
N CYS A 645 10.28 12.67 -14.78
CA CYS A 645 10.14 14.05 -15.17
C CYS A 645 10.98 14.94 -14.28
N GLY A 646 11.62 15.93 -14.88
CA GLY A 646 12.33 16.98 -14.17
C GLY A 646 11.45 18.21 -14.03
N ASN A 647 11.40 18.78 -12.83
CA ASN A 647 10.87 20.12 -12.61
C ASN A 647 11.83 20.89 -11.70
N ALA A 648 12.31 22.05 -12.16
CA ALA A 648 13.18 22.91 -11.36
C ALA A 648 13.00 24.37 -11.77
N TYR A 649 12.78 25.24 -10.78
CA TYR A 649 12.67 26.68 -10.95
C TYR A 649 14.05 27.31 -11.19
N GLU A 650 14.07 28.50 -11.81
CA GLU A 650 15.30 29.25 -12.06
C GLU A 650 16.17 29.40 -10.79
N ASN A 651 17.49 29.35 -10.98
CA ASN A 651 18.55 29.33 -9.95
C ASN A 651 18.59 28.06 -9.07
N ASN A 652 17.89 27.00 -9.47
CA ASN A 652 18.03 25.68 -8.88
C ASN A 652 18.78 24.73 -9.82
N THR A 653 19.20 23.60 -9.29
CA THR A 653 19.77 22.51 -10.09
C THR A 653 18.69 21.45 -10.35
N LEU A 654 18.49 21.09 -11.61
CA LEU A 654 17.69 19.92 -11.95
C LEU A 654 18.56 18.67 -11.82
N GLU A 655 18.14 17.73 -10.96
CA GLU A 655 18.72 16.41 -10.85
C GLU A 655 17.78 15.34 -11.40
N LEU A 656 18.26 14.55 -12.36
CA LEU A 656 17.59 13.38 -12.92
C LEU A 656 18.40 12.13 -12.59
N SER A 657 17.74 11.06 -12.14
CA SER A 657 18.36 9.77 -11.85
C SER A 657 17.46 8.62 -12.30
N CYS A 658 18.06 7.64 -13.01
CA CYS A 658 17.38 6.47 -13.56
C CYS A 658 17.69 5.17 -12.78
N HIS A 659 18.00 5.26 -11.48
CA HIS A 659 18.11 4.13 -10.55
C HIS A 659 18.93 2.92 -11.08
N GLY A 660 20.12 3.16 -11.63
CA GLY A 660 21.02 2.13 -12.15
C GLY A 660 20.80 1.76 -13.63
N THR A 661 20.00 2.54 -14.36
CA THR A 661 19.89 2.47 -15.83
C THR A 661 20.23 3.82 -16.45
N SER A 662 20.55 3.85 -17.75
CA SER A 662 20.88 5.09 -18.47
C SER A 662 19.65 5.74 -19.09
N ILE A 663 19.58 7.07 -19.07
CA ILE A 663 18.60 7.87 -19.82
C ILE A 663 18.75 7.56 -21.31
N SER A 664 17.71 7.00 -21.94
CA SER A 664 17.73 6.60 -23.34
C SER A 664 17.31 7.75 -24.27
N ALA A 665 16.36 8.58 -23.84
CA ALA A 665 15.91 9.75 -24.59
C ALA A 665 15.28 10.80 -23.68
N ILE A 666 15.32 12.05 -24.15
CA ILE A 666 14.51 13.15 -23.63
C ILE A 666 13.34 13.33 -24.60
N LYS A 667 12.11 13.16 -24.11
CA LYS A 667 10.87 13.31 -24.91
C LYS A 667 10.41 14.75 -24.99
N PHE A 668 10.57 15.49 -23.90
CA PHE A 668 10.15 16.88 -23.79
C PHE A 668 11.16 17.65 -22.95
N ALA A 669 11.42 18.90 -23.32
CA ALA A 669 12.06 19.87 -22.45
C ALA A 669 11.67 21.30 -22.84
N SER A 670 11.41 22.15 -21.86
CA SER A 670 11.18 23.57 -22.07
C SER A 670 11.60 24.37 -20.84
N PHE A 671 12.37 25.44 -21.04
CA PHE A 671 12.75 26.41 -20.01
C PHE A 671 12.02 27.74 -20.27
N GLY A 672 11.18 28.16 -19.33
CA GLY A 672 10.25 29.28 -19.48
C GLY A 672 9.08 29.09 -18.53
N ASN A 673 7.85 29.14 -19.03
CA ASN A 673 6.64 28.85 -18.23
C ASN A 673 5.86 27.61 -18.73
N PRO A 674 6.49 26.43 -18.85
CA PRO A 674 5.82 25.23 -19.34
C PRO A 674 4.57 24.89 -18.52
N GLN A 675 3.62 24.23 -19.16
CA GLN A 675 2.32 23.85 -18.60
C GLN A 675 2.17 22.33 -18.56
N GLY A 676 1.18 21.84 -17.82
CA GLY A 676 0.88 20.41 -17.69
C GLY A 676 1.67 19.67 -16.60
N LEU A 677 1.39 18.38 -16.48
CA LEU A 677 1.99 17.46 -15.52
C LEU A 677 2.98 16.51 -16.20
N CYS A 678 3.70 15.72 -15.40
CA CYS A 678 4.60 14.69 -15.91
C CYS A 678 3.87 13.73 -16.87
N GLY A 679 4.42 13.52 -18.07
CA GLY A 679 3.82 12.73 -19.14
C GLY A 679 2.87 13.51 -20.07
N ALA A 680 2.54 14.76 -19.73
CA ALA A 680 1.66 15.63 -20.52
C ALA A 680 2.12 17.09 -20.49
N PHE A 681 3.44 17.34 -20.45
CA PHE A 681 3.96 18.69 -20.50
C PHE A 681 3.75 19.33 -21.86
N SER A 682 3.51 20.64 -21.85
CA SER A 682 3.44 21.47 -23.04
C SER A 682 4.21 22.77 -22.85
N LYS A 683 4.62 23.38 -23.96
CA LYS A 683 5.27 24.69 -23.94
C LYS A 683 4.28 25.75 -23.47
N GLY A 684 4.78 26.71 -22.69
CA GLY A 684 4.00 27.83 -22.22
C GLY A 684 3.95 28.99 -23.21
N THR A 685 3.58 30.17 -22.70
CA THR A 685 3.53 31.42 -23.48
C THR A 685 4.89 32.10 -23.63
N CYS A 686 5.90 31.71 -22.85
CA CYS A 686 7.26 32.20 -22.93
C CYS A 686 8.28 31.06 -22.83
N GLU A 687 9.42 31.23 -23.51
CA GLU A 687 10.47 30.21 -23.59
C GLU A 687 11.84 30.86 -23.75
N SER A 688 12.89 30.09 -23.47
CA SER A 688 14.27 30.45 -23.71
C SER A 688 14.65 30.41 -25.19
N ILE A 689 15.59 31.27 -25.56
CA ILE A 689 16.10 31.33 -26.95
C ILE A 689 16.82 30.05 -27.37
N ASN A 690 17.54 29.38 -26.47
CA ASN A 690 18.14 28.08 -26.79
C ASN A 690 17.11 26.97 -26.61
N ASN A 691 17.14 26.00 -27.51
CA ASN A 691 16.29 24.83 -27.42
C ASN A 691 16.72 23.93 -26.24
N ALA A 692 15.94 23.98 -25.15
CA ALA A 692 16.18 23.20 -23.94
C ALA A 692 16.28 21.68 -24.21
N LEU A 693 15.52 21.17 -25.20
CA LEU A 693 15.56 19.75 -25.58
C LEU A 693 16.94 19.35 -26.10
N SER A 694 17.53 20.15 -27.00
CA SER A 694 18.85 19.88 -27.54
C SER A 694 19.94 19.95 -26.48
N VAL A 695 19.84 20.92 -25.55
CA VAL A 695 20.77 21.06 -24.42
C VAL A 695 20.74 19.79 -23.56
N LEU A 696 19.56 19.33 -23.17
CA LEU A 696 19.41 18.14 -22.31
C LEU A 696 19.73 16.84 -23.03
N GLN A 697 19.40 16.70 -24.32
CA GLN A 697 19.79 15.52 -25.09
C GLN A 697 21.31 15.36 -25.12
N LYS A 698 22.04 16.45 -25.31
CA LYS A 698 23.51 16.44 -25.27
C LYS A 698 24.06 16.17 -23.86
N ALA A 699 23.39 16.68 -22.83
CA ALA A 699 23.92 16.64 -21.47
C ALA A 699 23.55 15.36 -20.69
N CYS A 700 22.39 14.76 -20.95
CA CYS A 700 21.81 13.71 -20.10
C CYS A 700 21.71 12.33 -20.75
N VAL A 701 21.56 12.21 -22.08
CA VAL A 701 21.37 10.92 -22.74
C VAL A 701 22.62 10.04 -22.59
N ARG A 702 22.43 8.74 -22.36
CA ARG A 702 23.44 7.72 -22.00
C ARG A 702 24.08 7.88 -20.62
N LYS A 703 23.59 8.79 -19.77
CA LYS A 703 24.02 8.89 -18.38
C LYS A 703 22.98 8.27 -17.45
N GLU A 704 23.43 7.69 -16.35
CA GLU A 704 22.56 7.20 -15.28
C GLU A 704 21.98 8.34 -14.44
N THR A 705 22.76 9.41 -14.31
CA THR A 705 22.39 10.64 -13.60
C THR A 705 22.70 11.85 -14.48
N CYS A 706 21.87 12.89 -14.36
CA CYS A 706 22.09 14.16 -15.03
C CYS A 706 21.82 15.31 -14.06
N SER A 707 22.73 16.28 -14.02
CA SER A 707 22.64 17.48 -13.20
C SER A 707 22.79 18.70 -14.09
N ILE A 708 21.84 19.63 -14.04
CA ILE A 708 21.79 20.81 -14.91
C ILE A 708 21.44 22.04 -14.10
N ASP A 709 22.27 23.08 -14.20
CA ASP A 709 21.98 24.40 -13.65
C ASP A 709 20.84 25.05 -14.45
N VAL A 710 19.74 25.37 -13.78
CA VAL A 710 18.55 25.97 -14.40
C VAL A 710 18.67 27.49 -14.35
N SER A 711 19.26 28.06 -15.38
CA SER A 711 19.43 29.51 -15.52
C SER A 711 19.48 29.95 -16.98
N GLU A 712 19.30 31.25 -17.22
CA GLU A 712 19.53 31.86 -18.54
C GLU A 712 20.98 31.74 -19.01
N LYS A 713 21.95 31.43 -18.12
CA LYS A 713 23.32 31.12 -18.53
C LYS A 713 23.38 29.80 -19.29
N THR A 714 22.57 28.82 -18.91
CA THR A 714 22.51 27.49 -19.53
C THR A 714 21.62 27.50 -20.77
N PHE A 715 20.44 28.13 -20.69
CA PHE A 715 19.39 28.05 -21.71
C PHE A 715 19.23 29.31 -22.55
N GLY A 716 20.02 30.36 -22.29
CA GLY A 716 19.87 31.66 -22.93
C GLY A 716 18.72 32.48 -22.35
N SER A 717 18.61 33.73 -22.80
CA SER A 717 17.57 34.66 -22.34
C SER A 717 16.17 34.16 -22.67
N THR A 718 15.19 34.53 -21.84
CA THR A 718 13.79 34.17 -22.01
C THR A 718 12.91 35.37 -22.37
N SER A 719 11.77 35.11 -23.00
CA SER A 719 10.73 36.12 -23.24
C SER A 719 9.75 36.31 -22.07
N CYS A 720 10.10 35.80 -20.88
CA CYS A 720 9.15 35.62 -19.78
C CYS A 720 8.86 36.87 -18.94
N GLY A 721 9.67 37.94 -19.04
CA GLY A 721 9.51 39.12 -18.17
C GLY A 721 9.53 38.72 -16.69
N ASP A 722 8.49 39.13 -15.95
CA ASP A 722 8.31 38.84 -14.51
C ASP A 722 7.69 37.46 -14.22
N ILE A 723 7.36 36.67 -15.24
CA ILE A 723 6.79 35.33 -15.05
C ILE A 723 7.88 34.40 -14.48
N ALA A 724 7.54 33.70 -13.39
CA ALA A 724 8.43 32.72 -12.78
C ALA A 724 8.84 31.64 -13.78
N LYS A 725 10.16 31.51 -14.00
CA LYS A 725 10.74 30.59 -14.97
C LYS A 725 11.05 29.25 -14.31
N ARG A 726 10.80 28.16 -15.03
CA ARG A 726 11.17 26.80 -14.65
C ARG A 726 11.54 25.96 -15.86
N LEU A 727 12.36 24.96 -15.64
CA LEU A 727 12.66 23.89 -16.58
C LEU A 727 11.76 22.70 -16.30
N ALA A 728 10.98 22.29 -17.30
CA ALA A 728 10.24 21.03 -17.29
C ALA A 728 10.87 20.04 -18.28
N VAL A 729 11.04 18.80 -17.87
CA VAL A 729 11.70 17.74 -18.66
C VAL A 729 10.91 16.44 -18.54
N GLU A 730 10.79 15.69 -19.63
CA GLU A 730 10.35 14.30 -19.61
C GLU A 730 11.45 13.41 -20.20
N ALA A 731 11.94 12.45 -19.43
CA ALA A 731 12.97 11.51 -19.84
C ALA A 731 12.50 10.06 -19.70
N VAL A 732 13.01 9.21 -20.59
CA VAL A 732 12.77 7.76 -20.60
C VAL A 732 14.09 7.00 -20.55
N PHE A 733 14.04 5.75 -20.09
CA PHE A 733 15.19 4.86 -19.97
C PHE A 733 14.84 3.47 -20.51
N VAL A 734 15.86 2.77 -20.99
CA VAL A 734 15.75 1.36 -21.41
C VAL A 734 16.21 0.50 -20.23
N ALA A 735 15.36 -0.44 -19.81
CA ALA A 735 15.77 -1.45 -18.85
C ALA A 735 16.85 -2.33 -19.49
N VAL A 736 18.07 -2.29 -18.96
CA VAL A 736 19.12 -3.23 -19.33
C VAL A 736 18.67 -4.61 -18.84
N ALA A 737 18.49 -5.56 -19.75
CA ALA A 737 18.33 -6.95 -19.36
C ALA A 737 19.67 -7.39 -18.75
N ILE A 738 19.67 -7.75 -17.47
CA ILE A 738 20.82 -8.42 -16.86
C ILE A 738 20.84 -9.83 -17.45
N THR A 739 21.54 -10.01 -18.56
CA THR A 739 22.01 -11.33 -18.96
C THR A 739 23.09 -11.72 -17.97
N SER A 740 22.88 -12.83 -17.26
CA SER A 740 23.88 -13.41 -16.36
C SER A 740 25.21 -13.56 -17.11
N LEU A 741 26.27 -13.00 -16.54
CA LEU A 741 27.65 -13.30 -16.91
C LEU A 741 27.94 -14.78 -16.60
N HIS A 742 27.71 -15.66 -17.57
CA HIS A 742 28.39 -16.95 -17.67
C HIS A 742 28.96 -17.08 -19.09
N ASP A 743 30.27 -17.31 -19.13
CA ASP A 743 31.15 -17.73 -20.22
C ASP A 743 31.28 -16.88 -21.51
N PRO A 744 32.44 -16.22 -21.75
CA PRO A 744 32.78 -15.64 -23.04
C PRO A 744 33.45 -16.70 -23.94
N LEU A 745 32.68 -17.59 -24.55
CA LEU A 745 33.16 -18.52 -25.58
C LEU A 745 32.05 -18.88 -26.59
N ALA A 746 31.40 -17.88 -27.19
CA ALA A 746 30.60 -18.05 -28.42
C ALA A 746 30.24 -16.69 -29.04
N ALA A 747 31.20 -16.02 -29.68
CA ALA A 747 30.92 -14.87 -30.55
C ALA A 747 32.01 -14.77 -31.63
N ALA A 748 32.03 -15.74 -32.53
CA ALA A 748 32.64 -15.64 -33.85
C ALA A 748 32.02 -16.75 -34.70
N ASP A 749 30.91 -16.43 -35.37
CA ASP A 749 30.43 -17.02 -36.61
C ASP A 749 28.96 -16.60 -36.84
N ASP A 750 28.74 -15.34 -37.24
CA ASP A 750 27.61 -15.01 -38.13
C ASP A 750 27.81 -13.65 -38.81
N GLU A 751 28.84 -13.54 -39.65
CA GLU A 751 29.00 -12.45 -40.63
C GLU A 751 28.93 -13.04 -42.06
N THR A 752 27.83 -13.68 -42.45
CA THR A 752 27.50 -13.88 -43.88
C THR A 752 26.02 -14.17 -44.09
N ALA A 753 25.15 -13.18 -43.87
CA ALA A 753 23.75 -13.25 -44.35
C ALA A 753 23.15 -11.86 -44.62
N SER A 754 23.82 -11.08 -45.46
CA SER A 754 23.20 -9.88 -46.07
C SER A 754 23.85 -9.61 -47.42
N PHE A 755 23.59 -10.48 -48.39
CA PHE A 755 23.72 -10.11 -49.81
C PHE A 755 22.71 -10.93 -50.61
N ARG A 756 21.91 -10.20 -51.39
CA ARG A 756 21.00 -10.64 -52.47
C ARG A 756 19.55 -10.91 -52.07
N GLN A 757 18.80 -9.81 -51.95
CA GLN A 757 17.39 -9.78 -52.31
C GLN A 757 17.19 -8.74 -53.42
N THR A 758 17.50 -9.10 -54.67
CA THR A 758 16.99 -8.41 -55.86
C THR A 758 17.15 -9.30 -57.09
N ALA A 759 16.09 -9.38 -57.91
CA ALA A 759 15.96 -10.17 -59.14
C ALA A 759 15.88 -11.69 -58.92
N LEU A 760 14.90 -12.45 -59.42
CA LEU A 760 14.23 -12.32 -60.72
C LEU A 760 12.91 -13.14 -60.71
N ALA A 761 11.79 -12.54 -61.12
CA ALA A 761 10.66 -13.29 -61.67
C ALA A 761 10.84 -13.33 -63.19
N ALA A 762 11.16 -14.49 -63.77
CA ALA A 762 10.89 -14.81 -65.17
C ALA A 762 11.29 -16.27 -65.49
N ALA A 763 10.31 -16.99 -66.04
CA ALA A 763 10.45 -17.92 -67.16
C ALA A 763 11.26 -19.22 -66.98
N THR A 764 10.49 -20.30 -66.75
CA THR A 764 10.34 -21.48 -67.63
C THR A 764 11.58 -22.19 -68.22
N THR A 765 11.45 -23.52 -68.12
CA THR A 765 11.85 -24.59 -69.05
C THR A 765 13.28 -25.14 -69.06
N SER A 766 13.35 -26.35 -68.48
CA SER A 766 13.84 -27.59 -69.12
C SER A 766 15.33 -27.93 -69.11
N SER A 767 15.56 -29.25 -68.93
CA SER A 767 16.79 -30.04 -69.08
C SER A 767 17.82 -29.85 -67.96
N SER A 768 18.56 -30.85 -67.48
CA SER A 768 18.55 -32.32 -67.48
C SER A 768 19.87 -32.69 -66.80
N SER A 769 19.91 -33.74 -65.97
CA SER A 769 21.08 -34.64 -65.70
C SER A 769 22.45 -34.05 -65.32
N LEU A 770 23.38 -34.66 -64.60
CA LEU A 770 23.59 -35.86 -63.80
C LEU A 770 25.03 -35.66 -63.26
N VAL A 771 25.31 -36.09 -62.03
CA VAL A 771 26.54 -36.82 -61.61
C VAL A 771 27.91 -36.11 -61.57
N GLY A 772 28.63 -36.32 -60.45
CA GLY A 772 30.07 -36.60 -60.48
C GLY A 772 30.93 -35.80 -59.50
N ASN A 773 31.05 -36.24 -58.25
CA ASN A 773 32.23 -36.90 -57.67
C ASN A 773 33.55 -36.08 -57.55
N SER A 774 33.76 -35.58 -56.33
CA SER A 774 34.90 -35.84 -55.42
C SER A 774 36.27 -36.31 -55.97
N ARG A 775 37.31 -35.54 -55.60
CA ARG A 775 38.72 -35.88 -55.25
C ARG A 775 39.50 -34.56 -55.16
N SER A 776 40.51 -34.31 -54.35
CA SER A 776 41.09 -34.94 -53.15
C SER A 776 42.02 -33.89 -52.53
N VAL A 777 42.13 -33.90 -51.21
CA VAL A 777 43.10 -33.15 -50.41
C VAL A 777 44.50 -33.77 -50.55
N VAL A 778 45.58 -32.95 -50.47
CA VAL A 778 46.84 -33.12 -49.68
C VAL A 778 48.02 -32.35 -50.30
N GLY A 779 48.75 -31.58 -49.47
CA GLY A 779 50.09 -30.99 -49.72
C GLY A 779 50.28 -29.63 -49.03
N VAL A 780 50.58 -29.53 -47.72
CA VAL A 780 51.88 -29.69 -47.02
C VAL A 780 52.79 -28.44 -47.08
N LEU A 781 52.81 -27.75 -45.92
CA LEU A 781 53.90 -27.10 -45.16
C LEU A 781 54.76 -25.91 -45.70
N LEU A 782 54.94 -24.98 -44.75
CA LEU A 782 56.10 -24.10 -44.43
C LEU A 782 56.24 -22.77 -45.18
N ASP A 783 56.08 -21.65 -44.46
CA ASP A 783 57.24 -20.79 -44.11
C ASP A 783 56.94 -19.70 -43.06
N ALA A 784 57.90 -19.60 -42.14
CA ALA A 784 58.31 -18.57 -41.19
C ALA A 784 57.44 -17.31 -40.95
N LEU A 785 56.98 -17.19 -39.70
CA LEU A 785 56.75 -15.93 -38.98
C LEU A 785 58.08 -15.49 -38.35
N ASP A 786 58.64 -14.40 -38.85
CA ASP A 786 59.69 -13.64 -38.18
C ASP A 786 59.56 -12.18 -38.59
N LEU A 787 59.10 -11.33 -37.67
CA LEU A 787 59.43 -9.89 -37.50
C LEU A 787 58.34 -9.18 -36.68
N LEU A 788 58.54 -9.11 -35.36
CA LEU A 788 58.72 -7.84 -34.64
C LEU A 788 58.91 -8.08 -33.13
N ARG A 789 60.19 -8.11 -32.74
CA ARG A 789 60.72 -7.70 -31.41
C ARG A 789 60.27 -6.24 -31.14
N ILE A 790 60.14 -5.69 -29.93
CA ILE A 790 61.06 -5.39 -28.79
C ILE A 790 60.10 -4.68 -27.78
N GLY A 791 60.06 -4.83 -26.45
CA GLY A 791 61.06 -5.06 -25.41
C GLY A 791 60.99 -3.89 -24.39
N PHE A 792 61.31 -4.19 -23.11
CA PHE A 792 61.33 -3.36 -21.87
C PHE A 792 60.01 -3.31 -21.06
N GLY A 793 59.91 -3.75 -19.80
CA GLY A 793 60.87 -4.28 -18.81
C GLY A 793 60.92 -3.41 -17.53
N LEU A 794 60.99 -4.08 -16.35
CA LEU A 794 61.21 -3.60 -14.94
C LEU A 794 59.94 -3.23 -14.14
N ALA A 795 59.75 -3.60 -12.86
CA ALA A 795 60.49 -4.45 -11.92
C ALA A 795 59.58 -4.86 -10.72
N ASP A 796 60.00 -5.96 -10.10
CA ASP A 796 59.65 -6.66 -8.85
C ASP A 796 58.86 -5.98 -7.71
N MET A 797 57.94 -6.74 -7.10
CA MET A 797 57.90 -7.08 -5.66
C MET A 797 56.73 -8.04 -5.34
N PHE A 798 57.00 -9.34 -5.18
CA PHE A 798 56.16 -10.27 -4.40
C PHE A 798 57.03 -11.34 -3.72
N TRP A 799 56.55 -11.77 -2.56
CA TRP A 799 57.20 -12.51 -1.46
C TRP A 799 57.73 -13.94 -1.75
N ALA A 800 58.73 -14.34 -0.95
CA ALA A 800 59.27 -15.69 -0.71
C ALA A 800 59.57 -15.81 0.81
N PHE A 801 59.62 -16.93 1.55
CA PHE A 801 59.24 -18.35 1.48
C PHE A 801 59.47 -18.94 2.91
N ILE A 802 58.65 -19.92 3.37
CA ILE A 802 58.89 -21.11 4.26
C ILE A 802 59.76 -21.04 5.56
N ILE A 803 59.31 -21.73 6.65
CA ILE A 803 59.97 -22.80 7.48
C ILE A 803 59.05 -23.22 8.69
N GLY A 804 58.96 -24.54 9.01
CA GLY A 804 58.15 -25.21 10.07
C GLY A 804 58.73 -25.14 11.52
N PRO A 805 58.59 -26.15 12.43
CA PRO A 805 57.80 -27.40 12.45
C PRO A 805 57.01 -27.71 13.78
N GLU A 806 56.12 -28.74 13.73
CA GLU A 806 55.68 -29.78 14.71
C GLU A 806 55.64 -29.57 16.27
N PRO A 807 54.78 -30.30 17.05
CA PRO A 807 54.55 -31.77 16.95
C PRO A 807 53.10 -32.33 17.09
N ALA A 808 52.92 -33.51 16.46
CA ALA A 808 52.34 -34.79 16.93
C ALA A 808 51.52 -34.83 18.26
N VAL A 809 50.54 -35.70 18.53
CA VAL A 809 49.90 -36.89 17.91
C VAL A 809 48.74 -37.30 18.86
N CYS A 810 47.62 -37.79 18.30
CA CYS A 810 46.69 -38.87 18.77
C CYS A 810 45.32 -38.65 18.07
N GLU A 811 45.07 -39.24 16.89
CA GLU A 811 44.40 -40.55 16.67
C GLU A 811 43.05 -40.72 17.39
N LEU A 812 41.96 -41.27 16.85
CA LEU A 812 41.54 -41.72 15.52
C LEU A 812 40.05 -42.19 15.68
N LEU A 813 39.22 -41.95 14.65
CA LEU A 813 38.08 -42.75 14.13
C LEU A 813 37.12 -43.59 15.03
N GLY A 814 35.81 -43.50 14.68
CA GLY A 814 34.82 -44.57 14.88
C GLY A 814 33.35 -44.07 14.89
N LEU A 815 32.73 -43.86 13.74
CA LEU A 815 31.66 -44.71 13.13
C LEU A 815 30.31 -44.82 13.89
N VAL A 816 29.27 -44.27 13.24
CA VAL A 816 28.04 -44.96 12.77
C VAL A 816 26.96 -45.39 13.80
N VAL A 817 25.76 -44.80 13.57
CA VAL A 817 24.39 -45.35 13.75
C VAL A 817 23.79 -45.34 15.16
N ARG A 818 22.94 -44.34 15.45
CA ARG A 818 21.48 -44.43 15.31
C ARG A 818 20.81 -43.06 15.40
#